data_AF-A0A965ZZ26-F1
#
_entry.id   AF-A0A965ZZ26-F1
#
_cell.length_a   1.000
_cell.length_b   1.000
_cell.length_c   1.000
_cell.angle_alpha   90.00
_cell.angle_beta   90.00
_cell.angle_gamma   90.00
#
_symmetry.space_group_name_H-M   'P 1'
#
loop_
_entity.id
_entity.type
_entity.pdbx_description
1 polymer ?
#
loop_
_entity_poly.entity_id
_entity_poly.type
_entity_poly.pdbx_seq_one_letter_code
_entity_poly.pdbx_strand_id
1 'polypeptide(L)'
;MRRSTSIRQGLLRNFLLIIVLVGGGIIAVSVFAARHLLESLAREVIGHSLTVTEVELHRFFEPVEAALRTASDWGDQGLLNDDRPAKLNPLFKPLLTQFPQVSTVLVADDSGREYMLIRTADGWENRETRRSKWGARTRWHLWGEDGAKPKVIWKELDYDPRQRPWFQGAVHAQVSLVRNTEVLTRPRIHWTKPYTFYTTKAPGITVALPFGDGKKRKRIIAFDISLEDISRFTSNLQVSGGGGVAVFTSNDRVIGVPRHPRFTTREAQREALLKRAVDFGWVLSDEAHDALASRNSANHAVRFSNEGEIYWGQRRLFALGPERSLWIVVLVPEKGILGTLMQLRTWVGSIVVIVLLIAFVRVFVLSERYSQPIEALARDTARISQGDLQGGADIDSNVTEIQELADAHERMRQRLRSLVRIEDDLQVARRIQQSALPERIPYLEGFDIDAFSDSADETGGDTYDVIGYRVDDSGRTIALSVDNADRALLLLADATGHGVGPALSATQIRAMLRMAVRSGTSLERIVHNVNQQLCDDLFGGRFITAWLAIVDTKNGSLTSFSAGQAPLLHFHADQQRTEILQADAPPFGIMRDLAVPAHSPRAMHPGDIFAVLSDGVFETTNADGEQFGIERAVDIIVNHHEGTAGLMVTRLRQALAQFSPGVKSLDDRTAIIVKREQP
;
A
#
# COMPACT_ATOMS: atom_id res chain seq x y z
N MET A 1 -26.79 -7.08 0.10
CA MET A 1 -26.00 -7.26 -1.14
C MET A 1 -24.74 -6.40 -1.06
N ARG A 2 -23.55 -6.99 -0.87
CA ARG A 2 -22.27 -6.25 -0.96
C ARG A 2 -21.97 -6.02 -2.44
N ARG A 3 -21.89 -4.76 -2.90
CA ARG A 3 -21.39 -4.45 -4.25
C ARG A 3 -19.93 -4.91 -4.31
N SER A 4 -19.64 -5.94 -5.11
CA SER A 4 -18.27 -6.37 -5.38
C SER A 4 -17.57 -5.28 -6.20
N THR A 5 -16.63 -4.58 -5.58
CA THR A 5 -15.73 -3.64 -6.27
C THR A 5 -14.81 -4.43 -7.20
N SER A 6 -14.56 -3.91 -8.42
CA SER A 6 -13.60 -4.56 -9.32
C SER A 6 -12.20 -4.58 -8.69
N ILE A 7 -11.40 -5.58 -9.06
CA ILE A 7 -10.03 -5.73 -8.58
C ILE A 7 -9.23 -4.44 -8.85
N ARG A 8 -9.41 -3.86 -10.04
CA ARG A 8 -8.83 -2.57 -10.43
C ARG A 8 -9.20 -1.44 -9.46
N GLN A 9 -10.48 -1.27 -9.15
CA GLN A 9 -10.94 -0.23 -8.23
C GLN A 9 -10.42 -0.46 -6.80
N GLY A 10 -10.36 -1.71 -6.36
CA GLY A 10 -9.84 -2.09 -5.05
C GLY A 10 -8.35 -1.77 -4.89
N LEU A 11 -7.53 -2.16 -5.86
CA LEU A 11 -6.09 -1.89 -5.88
C LEU A 11 -5.82 -0.39 -5.93
N LEU A 12 -6.45 0.33 -6.86
CA LEU A 12 -6.25 1.76 -7.04
C LEU A 12 -6.62 2.55 -5.79
N ARG A 13 -7.76 2.21 -5.14
CA ARG A 13 -8.17 2.84 -3.89
C ARG A 13 -7.16 2.60 -2.76
N ASN A 14 -6.73 1.36 -2.55
CA ASN A 14 -5.83 1.02 -1.44
C ASN A 14 -4.45 1.66 -1.62
N PHE A 15 -3.89 1.61 -2.84
CA PHE A 15 -2.60 2.23 -3.11
C PHE A 15 -2.65 3.76 -3.05
N LEU A 16 -3.71 4.39 -3.56
CA LEU A 16 -3.89 5.84 -3.40
C LEU A 16 -3.98 6.24 -1.94
N LEU A 17 -4.69 5.46 -1.11
CA LEU A 17 -4.81 5.72 0.31
C LEU A 17 -3.43 5.63 1.00
N ILE A 18 -2.60 4.65 0.65
CA ILE A 18 -1.21 4.55 1.14
C ILE A 18 -0.38 5.77 0.68
N ILE A 19 -0.46 6.16 -0.60
CA ILE A 19 0.26 7.33 -1.13
C ILE A 19 -0.13 8.59 -0.37
N VAL A 20 -1.43 8.80 -0.11
CA VAL A 20 -1.93 9.96 0.63
C VAL A 20 -1.47 9.93 2.09
N LEU A 21 -1.55 8.78 2.77
CA LEU A 21 -1.12 8.65 4.16
C LEU A 21 0.39 8.85 4.32
N VAL A 22 1.19 8.19 3.49
CA VAL A 22 2.66 8.30 3.52
C VAL A 22 3.10 9.69 3.10
N GLY A 23 2.55 10.23 2.01
CA GLY A 23 2.83 11.58 1.55
C GLY A 23 2.45 12.63 2.59
N GLY A 24 1.26 12.52 3.18
CA GLY A 24 0.82 13.37 4.27
C GLY A 24 1.71 13.28 5.51
N GLY A 25 2.12 12.07 5.89
CA GLY A 25 3.04 11.83 7.01
C GLY A 25 4.41 12.47 6.79
N ILE A 26 5.00 12.30 5.60
CA ILE A 26 6.29 12.90 5.25
C ILE A 26 6.21 14.43 5.29
N ILE A 27 5.13 15.02 4.73
CA ILE A 27 4.91 16.47 4.76
C ILE A 27 4.77 16.96 6.20
N ALA A 28 3.98 16.27 7.03
CA ALA A 28 3.78 16.64 8.43
C ALA A 28 5.10 16.61 9.23
N VAL A 29 5.89 15.54 9.08
CA VAL A 29 7.21 15.41 9.72
C VAL A 29 8.16 16.50 9.24
N SER A 30 8.19 16.78 7.93
CA SER A 30 9.03 17.84 7.35
C SER A 30 8.67 19.22 7.90
N VAL A 31 7.38 19.56 7.98
CA VAL A 31 6.90 20.83 8.54
C VAL A 31 7.23 20.93 10.04
N PHE A 32 7.04 19.84 10.79
CA PHE A 32 7.36 19.79 12.22
C PHE A 32 8.87 19.96 12.46
N ALA A 33 9.70 19.23 11.73
CA ALA A 33 11.16 19.32 11.81
C ALA A 33 11.66 20.71 11.44
N ALA A 34 11.12 21.32 10.38
CA ALA A 34 11.49 22.67 9.96
C ALA A 34 11.15 23.73 11.03
N ARG A 35 9.99 23.62 11.69
CA ARG A 35 9.63 24.51 12.80
C ARG A 35 10.58 24.35 13.97
N HIS A 36 10.88 23.12 14.37
CA HIS A 36 11.77 22.87 15.51
C HIS A 36 13.21 23.34 15.25
N LEU A 37 13.70 23.13 14.02
CA LEU A 37 15.02 23.61 13.59
C LEU A 37 15.10 25.14 13.64
N LEU A 38 14.07 25.84 13.14
CA LEU A 38 13.99 27.30 13.20
C LEU A 38 14.06 27.81 14.65
N GLU A 39 13.30 27.21 15.57
CA GLU A 39 13.33 27.58 17.00
C GLU A 39 14.69 27.32 17.65
N SER A 40 15.37 26.24 17.28
CA SER A 40 16.74 25.96 17.78
C SER A 40 17.76 26.96 17.24
N LEU A 41 17.71 27.28 15.95
CA LEU A 41 18.64 28.23 15.32
C LEU A 41 18.43 29.66 15.84
N ALA A 42 17.18 30.07 16.01
CA ALA A 42 16.88 31.38 16.62
C ALA A 42 17.47 31.51 18.02
N ARG A 43 17.31 30.47 18.87
CA ARG A 43 17.91 30.44 20.21
C ARG A 43 19.44 30.51 20.17
N GLU A 44 20.07 29.75 19.29
CA GLU A 44 21.53 29.70 19.18
C GLU A 44 22.10 31.04 18.70
N VAL A 45 21.53 31.61 17.63
CA VAL A 45 21.97 32.90 17.09
C VAL A 45 21.82 34.02 18.12
N ILE A 46 20.66 34.09 18.78
CA ILE A 46 20.40 35.13 19.79
C ILE A 46 21.30 34.94 21.01
N GLY A 47 21.44 33.71 21.51
CA GLY A 47 22.30 33.39 22.65
C GLY A 47 23.77 33.71 22.39
N HIS A 48 24.27 33.37 21.19
CA HIS A 48 25.61 33.73 20.74
C HIS A 48 25.78 35.25 20.66
N SER A 49 24.86 35.95 20.00
CA SER A 49 24.92 37.42 19.87
C SER A 49 24.83 38.15 21.22
N LEU A 50 24.02 37.67 22.17
CA LEU A 50 23.98 38.20 23.53
C LEU A 50 25.33 38.05 24.23
N THR A 51 25.95 36.87 24.13
CA THR A 51 27.23 36.57 24.76
C THR A 51 28.36 37.38 24.14
N VAL A 52 28.42 37.49 22.80
CA VAL A 52 29.38 38.34 22.10
C VAL A 52 29.19 39.81 22.49
N THR A 53 27.94 40.30 22.49
CA THR A 53 27.64 41.69 22.89
C THR A 53 28.06 41.97 24.32
N GLU A 54 27.81 41.05 25.24
CA GLU A 54 28.19 41.17 26.63
C GLU A 54 29.71 41.27 26.78
N VAL A 55 30.48 40.41 26.10
CA VAL A 55 31.95 40.48 26.07
C VAL A 55 32.43 41.81 25.47
N GLU A 56 31.81 42.25 24.38
CA GLU A 56 32.14 43.52 23.73
C GLU A 56 31.84 44.73 24.63
N LEU A 57 30.73 44.73 25.37
CA LEU A 57 30.44 45.78 26.36
C LEU A 57 31.44 45.77 27.53
N HIS A 58 31.88 44.60 28.00
CA HIS A 58 32.99 44.53 28.97
C HIS A 58 34.26 45.15 28.40
N ARG A 59 34.63 44.83 27.15
CA ARG A 59 35.78 45.44 26.44
C ARG A 59 35.65 46.96 26.29
N PHE A 60 34.44 47.50 26.23
CA PHE A 60 34.19 48.93 26.16
C PHE A 60 34.37 49.62 27.53
N PHE A 61 33.77 49.07 28.59
CA PHE A 61 33.69 49.73 29.91
C PHE A 61 34.83 49.39 30.87
N GLU A 62 35.31 48.14 30.92
CA GLU A 62 36.34 47.73 31.89
C GLU A 62 37.66 48.48 31.75
N PRO A 63 38.20 48.76 30.54
CA PRO A 63 39.41 49.57 30.41
C PRO A 63 39.25 50.98 30.96
N VAL A 64 38.04 51.54 30.88
CA VAL A 64 37.74 52.87 31.44
C VAL A 64 37.76 52.83 32.97
N GLU A 65 37.18 51.79 33.57
CA GLU A 65 37.25 51.60 35.03
C GLU A 65 38.69 51.40 35.51
N ALA A 66 39.50 50.61 34.79
CA ALA A 66 40.90 50.40 35.11
C ALA A 66 41.73 51.69 34.99
N ALA A 67 41.50 52.47 33.93
CA ALA A 67 42.13 53.78 33.75
C ALA A 67 41.72 54.77 34.86
N LEU A 68 40.45 54.74 35.29
CA LEU A 68 39.96 55.60 36.36
C LEU A 68 40.60 55.25 37.71
N ARG A 69 40.73 53.95 38.02
CA ARG A 69 41.43 53.49 39.23
C ARG A 69 42.88 53.93 39.22
N THR A 70 43.58 53.75 38.10
CA THR A 70 44.96 54.22 37.94
C THR A 70 45.08 55.72 38.18
N ALA A 71 44.15 56.51 37.63
CA ALA A 71 44.14 57.95 37.81
C ALA A 71 43.77 58.38 39.25
N SER A 72 42.91 57.61 39.94
CA SER A 72 42.64 57.76 41.37
C SER A 72 43.89 57.53 42.21
N ASP A 73 44.66 56.48 41.90
CA ASP A 73 45.91 56.14 42.60
C ASP A 73 46.97 57.24 42.41
N TRP A 74 47.04 57.88 41.24
CA TRP A 74 47.87 59.09 41.05
C TRP A 74 47.45 60.21 42.01
N GLY A 75 46.15 60.34 42.26
CA GLY A 75 45.60 61.28 43.22
C GLY A 75 45.98 60.97 44.67
N ASP A 76 45.98 59.69 45.05
CA ASP A 76 46.41 59.21 46.37
C ASP A 76 47.92 59.44 46.59
N GLN A 77 48.72 59.29 45.55
CA GLN A 77 50.16 59.60 45.55
C GLN A 77 50.46 61.11 45.48
N GLY A 78 49.43 61.96 45.36
CA GLY A 78 49.58 63.41 45.35
C GLY A 78 49.97 64.03 44.01
N LEU A 79 50.04 63.24 42.92
CA LEU A 79 50.33 63.75 41.57
C LEU A 79 49.23 64.69 41.06
N LEU A 80 48.00 64.54 41.57
CA LEU A 80 46.84 65.38 41.24
C LEU A 80 46.63 66.57 42.21
N ASN A 81 47.59 66.86 43.09
CA ASN A 81 47.48 67.98 44.04
C ASN A 81 47.57 69.36 43.36
N ASP A 82 48.29 69.45 42.24
CA ASP A 82 48.42 70.65 41.42
C ASP A 82 47.42 70.61 40.26
N ASP A 83 46.36 71.41 40.36
CA ASP A 83 45.23 71.46 39.43
C ASP A 83 45.54 72.23 38.14
N ARG A 84 46.77 72.75 37.97
CA ARG A 84 47.12 73.55 36.79
C ARG A 84 47.15 72.68 35.53
N PRO A 85 46.54 73.13 34.42
CA PRO A 85 46.56 72.37 33.17
C PRO A 85 47.96 71.98 32.69
N ALA A 86 48.97 72.81 32.91
CA ALA A 86 50.36 72.50 32.54
C ALA A 86 50.95 71.27 33.27
N LYS A 87 50.39 70.87 34.42
CA LYS A 87 50.84 69.71 35.21
C LYS A 87 49.98 68.48 34.98
N LEU A 88 48.67 68.66 34.79
CA LEU A 88 47.73 67.56 34.59
C LEU A 88 47.61 67.09 33.14
N ASN A 89 47.78 67.98 32.15
CA ASN A 89 47.68 67.61 30.74
C ASN A 89 48.68 66.51 30.32
N PRO A 90 49.95 66.50 30.77
CA PRO A 90 50.88 65.41 30.46
C PRO A 90 50.43 64.03 30.97
N LEU A 91 49.60 63.97 32.01
CA LEU A 91 49.04 62.73 32.55
C LEU A 91 47.78 62.31 31.77
N PHE A 92 46.88 63.26 31.52
CA PHE A 92 45.55 62.95 30.98
C PHE A 92 45.43 63.00 29.45
N LYS A 93 46.26 63.77 28.73
CA LYS A 93 46.24 63.75 27.25
C LYS A 93 46.60 62.37 26.69
N PRO A 94 47.66 61.67 27.15
CA PRO A 94 47.95 60.30 26.70
C PRO A 94 46.82 59.33 27.06
N LEU A 95 46.24 59.47 28.26
CA LEU A 95 45.12 58.63 28.70
C LEU A 95 43.91 58.78 27.77
N LEU A 96 43.48 60.02 27.49
CA LEU A 96 42.36 60.28 26.57
C LEU A 96 42.66 59.90 25.11
N THR A 97 43.95 59.82 24.75
CA THR A 97 44.36 59.36 23.42
C THR A 97 44.29 57.82 23.32
N GLN A 98 44.67 57.13 24.40
CA GLN A 98 44.64 55.66 24.49
C GLN A 98 43.23 55.09 24.68
N PHE A 99 42.35 55.82 25.37
CA PHE A 99 40.98 55.43 25.68
C PHE A 99 39.98 56.37 24.99
N PRO A 100 39.77 56.25 23.66
CA PRO A 100 38.92 57.15 22.89
C PRO A 100 37.44 57.11 23.32
N GLN A 101 37.02 56.09 24.07
CA GLN A 101 35.68 56.02 24.66
C GLN A 101 35.47 57.01 25.83
N VAL A 102 36.54 57.57 26.39
CA VAL A 102 36.45 58.63 27.38
C VAL A 102 36.47 59.96 26.66
N SER A 103 35.36 60.70 26.76
CA SER A 103 35.23 62.00 26.12
C SER A 103 35.90 63.12 26.94
N THR A 104 35.72 63.12 28.27
CA THR A 104 36.24 64.17 29.15
C THR A 104 36.81 63.60 30.44
N VAL A 105 37.93 64.13 30.92
CA VAL A 105 38.43 63.94 32.29
C VAL A 105 38.04 65.12 33.16
N LEU A 106 37.54 64.83 34.35
CA LEU A 106 37.13 65.78 35.37
C LEU A 106 37.85 65.47 36.67
N VAL A 107 38.44 66.49 37.30
CA VAL A 107 39.02 66.40 38.64
C VAL A 107 38.48 67.57 39.45
N ALA A 108 37.78 67.31 40.55
CA ALA A 108 37.24 68.38 41.39
C ALA A 108 37.34 68.11 42.88
N ASP A 109 37.18 69.18 43.67
CA ASP A 109 37.13 69.12 45.12
C ASP A 109 35.85 69.77 45.72
N ASP A 110 35.65 69.56 47.02
CA ASP A 110 34.54 70.11 47.81
C ASP A 110 34.54 71.64 47.96
N SER A 111 35.62 72.33 47.55
CA SER A 111 35.70 73.80 47.48
C SER A 111 35.13 74.38 46.18
N GLY A 112 34.71 73.52 45.24
CA GLY A 112 34.21 73.93 43.93
C GLY A 112 35.33 74.30 42.96
N ARG A 113 36.51 73.69 43.13
CA ARG A 113 37.61 73.74 42.18
C ARG A 113 37.45 72.59 41.18
N GLU A 114 37.66 72.85 39.90
CA GLU A 114 37.65 71.83 38.85
C GLU A 114 38.80 72.02 37.88
N TYR A 115 39.41 70.91 37.47
CA TYR A 115 40.12 70.73 36.22
C TYR A 115 39.28 69.84 35.29
N MET A 116 39.01 70.33 34.08
CA MET A 116 38.40 69.57 33.00
C MET A 116 39.41 69.48 31.85
N LEU A 117 39.49 68.33 31.18
CA LEU A 117 40.16 68.16 29.90
C LEU A 117 39.27 67.40 28.94
N ILE A 118 39.00 67.97 27.77
CA ILE A 118 38.24 67.35 26.68
C ILE A 118 39.06 67.41 25.39
N ARG A 119 38.91 66.39 24.53
CA ARG A 119 39.41 66.42 23.15
C ARG A 119 38.30 66.89 22.22
N THR A 120 38.57 67.92 21.43
CA THR A 120 37.64 68.45 20.42
C THR A 120 38.18 68.12 19.02
N ALA A 121 37.43 68.48 17.97
CA ALA A 121 37.89 68.32 16.58
C ALA A 121 39.12 69.21 16.28
N ASP A 122 39.25 70.35 16.97
CA ASP A 122 40.27 71.37 16.72
C ASP A 122 41.48 71.27 17.68
N GLY A 123 41.51 70.25 18.55
CA GLY A 123 42.60 70.02 19.50
C GLY A 123 42.11 69.64 20.91
N TRP A 124 42.59 70.36 21.93
CA TRP A 124 42.25 70.09 23.33
C TRP A 124 41.72 71.33 24.02
N GLU A 125 40.76 71.15 24.92
CA GLU A 125 40.27 72.24 25.77
C GLU A 125 40.38 71.88 27.24
N ASN A 126 40.91 72.81 28.04
CA ASN A 126 40.76 72.75 29.48
C ASN A 126 39.77 73.79 29.97
N ARG A 127 38.97 73.42 30.97
CA ARG A 127 38.24 74.36 31.80
C ARG A 127 38.76 74.27 33.23
N GLU A 128 39.02 75.43 33.80
CA GLU A 128 39.29 75.59 35.22
C GLU A 128 38.15 76.36 35.87
N THR A 129 37.69 75.85 37.01
CA THR A 129 36.76 76.56 37.88
C THR A 129 37.36 76.72 39.27
N ARG A 130 37.07 77.84 39.92
CA ARG A 130 37.40 78.09 41.34
C ARG A 130 36.25 78.85 41.96
N ARG A 131 35.14 78.17 42.26
CA ARG A 131 33.90 78.83 42.72
C ARG A 131 34.11 79.76 43.90
N SER A 132 34.92 79.34 44.87
CA SER A 132 35.28 80.14 46.05
C SER A 132 36.08 81.41 45.76
N LYS A 133 36.75 81.53 44.60
CA LYS A 133 37.61 82.68 44.25
C LYS A 133 37.14 83.50 43.05
N TRP A 134 36.52 82.84 42.06
CA TRP A 134 36.18 83.42 40.75
C TRP A 134 34.66 83.55 40.54
N GLY A 135 33.83 83.08 41.47
CA GLY A 135 32.37 83.10 41.32
C GLY A 135 31.90 82.28 40.11
N ALA A 136 31.17 82.91 39.19
CA ALA A 136 30.73 82.31 37.93
C ALA A 136 31.75 82.39 36.78
N ARG A 137 32.92 83.00 36.99
CA ARG A 137 33.94 83.09 35.94
C ARG A 137 34.76 81.80 35.86
N THR A 138 34.93 81.32 34.63
CA THR A 138 35.70 80.12 34.29
C THR A 138 36.83 80.48 33.35
N ARG A 139 37.98 79.81 33.52
CA ARG A 139 39.16 80.02 32.68
C ARG A 139 39.30 78.84 31.73
N TRP A 140 39.38 79.12 30.43
CA TRP A 140 39.48 78.12 29.38
C TRP A 140 40.83 78.22 28.69
N HIS A 141 41.45 77.08 28.43
CA HIS A 141 42.68 76.97 27.65
C HIS A 141 42.38 76.17 26.40
N LEU A 142 42.49 76.80 25.24
CA LEU A 142 42.31 76.17 23.93
C LEU A 142 43.68 75.83 23.37
N TRP A 143 43.97 74.55 23.21
CA TRP A 143 45.23 74.04 22.69
C TRP A 143 45.02 73.52 21.27
N GLY A 144 45.85 73.96 20.32
CA GLY A 144 45.91 73.34 19.00
C GLY A 144 46.50 71.93 19.05
N GLU A 145 46.41 71.21 17.93
CA GLU A 145 46.98 69.85 17.80
C GLU A 145 48.51 69.82 17.95
N ASP A 146 49.19 70.91 17.60
CA ASP A 146 50.65 71.07 17.69
C ASP A 146 51.19 71.17 19.13
N GLY A 147 50.31 71.31 20.13
CA GLY A 147 50.69 71.41 21.54
C GLY A 147 51.36 72.72 21.94
N ALA A 148 51.25 73.78 21.12
CA ALA A 148 51.78 75.11 21.41
C ALA A 148 51.12 75.78 22.63
N LYS A 149 51.55 77.00 23.00
CA LYS A 149 50.94 77.77 24.11
C LYS A 149 49.44 77.94 23.87
N PRO A 150 48.58 77.69 24.89
CA PRO A 150 47.14 77.73 24.69
C PRO A 150 46.63 79.15 24.55
N LYS A 151 45.58 79.34 23.76
CA LYS A 151 44.77 80.55 23.81
C LYS A 151 43.92 80.51 25.07
N VAL A 152 44.15 81.45 25.99
CA VAL A 152 43.41 81.54 27.25
C VAL A 152 42.25 82.52 27.12
N ILE A 153 41.04 82.07 27.45
CA ILE A 153 39.83 82.90 27.43
C ILE A 153 39.07 82.77 28.76
N TRP A 154 38.42 83.86 29.17
CA TRP A 154 37.54 83.86 30.33
C TRP A 154 36.09 83.86 29.88
N LYS A 155 35.28 82.97 30.44
CA LYS A 155 33.84 82.88 30.16
C LYS A 155 33.07 82.91 31.47
N GLU A 156 31.95 83.62 31.49
CA GLU A 156 30.98 83.48 32.57
C GLU A 156 30.16 82.21 32.32
N LEU A 157 30.15 81.31 33.29
CA LEU A 157 29.54 80.00 33.18
C LEU A 157 29.11 79.54 34.56
N ASP A 158 27.80 79.45 34.78
CA ASP A 158 27.25 78.99 36.05
C ASP A 158 27.34 77.46 36.22
N TYR A 159 28.58 76.96 36.32
CA TYR A 159 28.89 75.56 36.50
C TYR A 159 29.55 75.28 37.86
N ASP A 160 28.89 74.54 38.75
CA ASP A 160 29.49 74.03 39.98
C ASP A 160 29.69 72.51 39.90
N PRO A 161 30.94 71.99 39.94
CA PRO A 161 31.20 70.54 39.88
C PRO A 161 30.52 69.80 41.03
N ARG A 162 30.33 70.44 42.19
CA ARG A 162 29.76 69.80 43.38
C ARG A 162 28.29 69.48 43.20
N GLN A 163 27.55 70.23 42.38
CA GLN A 163 26.14 69.97 42.12
C GLN A 163 25.92 68.91 41.03
N ARG A 164 27.00 68.38 40.42
CA ARG A 164 26.88 67.45 39.30
C ARG A 164 26.62 66.02 39.78
N PRO A 165 25.85 65.21 39.01
CA PRO A 165 25.54 63.83 39.39
C PRO A 165 26.75 62.96 39.71
N TRP A 166 27.84 63.14 38.94
CA TRP A 166 29.08 62.37 39.13
C TRP A 166 29.79 62.69 40.44
N PHE A 167 29.80 63.96 40.85
CA PHE A 167 30.44 64.39 42.09
C PHE A 167 29.62 63.94 43.30
N GLN A 168 28.32 64.25 43.31
CA GLN A 168 27.42 63.85 44.39
C GLN A 168 27.40 62.33 44.58
N GLY A 169 27.31 61.57 43.48
CA GLY A 169 27.30 60.12 43.53
C GLY A 169 28.60 59.52 44.08
N ALA A 170 29.76 59.99 43.62
CA ALA A 170 31.05 59.47 44.08
C ALA A 170 31.40 59.89 45.52
N VAL A 171 30.91 61.03 46.03
CA VAL A 171 31.08 61.40 47.45
C VAL A 171 30.50 60.34 48.38
N HIS A 172 29.39 59.70 47.97
CA HIS A 172 28.66 58.73 48.79
C HIS A 172 29.01 57.26 48.47
N ALA A 173 29.84 57.00 47.45
CA ALA A 173 30.17 55.65 47.00
C ALA A 173 31.33 55.04 47.81
N GLN A 174 31.00 54.28 48.85
CA GLN A 174 31.96 53.56 49.71
C GLN A 174 31.58 52.09 49.89
N VAL A 175 32.57 51.19 49.92
CA VAL A 175 32.39 49.79 50.35
C VAL A 175 32.93 49.65 51.76
N SER A 176 32.08 49.20 52.68
CA SER A 176 32.50 48.81 54.03
C SER A 176 32.86 47.33 54.07
N LEU A 177 34.13 47.01 54.26
CA LEU A 177 34.59 45.65 54.53
C LEU A 177 34.79 45.50 56.04
N VAL A 178 34.06 44.57 56.66
CA VAL A 178 34.24 44.23 58.07
C VAL A 178 35.24 43.08 58.16
N ARG A 179 36.40 43.31 58.78
CA ARG A 179 37.39 42.25 59.06
C ARG A 179 37.88 42.43 60.49
N ASN A 180 37.67 41.42 61.34
CA ASN A 180 38.09 41.40 62.75
C ASN A 180 37.85 42.74 63.48
N THR A 181 36.59 43.15 63.64
CA THR A 181 36.16 44.37 64.36
C THR A 181 36.60 45.72 63.76
N GLU A 182 37.39 45.76 62.69
CA GLU A 182 37.68 46.98 61.93
C GLU A 182 36.80 47.10 60.68
N VAL A 183 36.18 48.28 60.52
CA VAL A 183 35.44 48.65 59.30
C VAL A 183 36.40 49.38 58.37
N LEU A 184 36.90 48.69 57.34
CA LEU A 184 37.68 49.27 56.26
C LEU A 184 36.74 49.79 55.18
N THR A 185 36.50 51.09 55.16
CA THR A 185 35.81 51.76 54.05
C THR A 185 36.77 52.07 52.91
N ARG A 186 36.52 51.49 51.72
CA ARG A 186 37.26 51.83 50.49
C ARG A 186 36.38 52.55 49.47
N PRO A 187 36.94 53.50 48.70
CA PRO A 187 36.28 54.10 47.53
C PRO A 187 35.68 53.04 46.60
N ARG A 188 34.47 53.26 46.13
CA ARG A 188 33.88 52.45 45.06
C ARG A 188 33.65 53.27 43.80
N ILE A 189 33.77 52.62 42.65
CA ILE A 189 33.36 53.20 41.38
C ILE A 189 31.86 53.50 41.42
N HIS A 190 31.51 54.72 41.03
CA HIS A 190 30.14 55.19 40.85
C HIS A 190 29.85 55.49 39.39
N TRP A 191 28.78 54.89 38.86
CA TRP A 191 28.24 55.17 37.54
C TRP A 191 26.97 56.02 37.65
N THR A 192 26.95 57.18 36.99
CA THR A 192 25.76 58.05 36.97
C THR A 192 24.62 57.44 36.15
N LYS A 193 23.37 57.88 36.41
CA LYS A 193 22.31 57.75 35.39
C LYS A 193 22.69 58.58 34.16
N PRO A 194 22.15 58.29 32.96
CA PRO A 194 22.33 59.17 31.82
C PRO A 194 21.83 60.58 32.12
N TYR A 195 22.62 61.58 31.75
CA TYR A 195 22.30 62.99 31.90
C TYR A 195 22.96 63.80 30.79
N THR A 196 22.53 65.05 30.62
CA THR A 196 23.15 65.96 29.65
C THR A 196 24.42 66.55 30.24
N PHE A 197 25.55 66.31 29.57
CA PHE A 197 26.83 66.91 29.92
C PHE A 197 26.75 68.43 29.82
N TYR A 198 27.36 69.11 30.79
CA TYR A 198 27.21 70.54 30.89
C TYR A 198 27.96 71.29 29.78
N THR A 199 29.15 70.81 29.42
CA THR A 199 30.04 71.43 28.42
C THR A 199 29.57 71.13 26.99
N THR A 200 29.47 69.85 26.63
CA THR A 200 29.18 69.42 25.26
C THR A 200 27.68 69.45 24.93
N LYS A 201 26.81 69.52 25.94
CA LYS A 201 25.35 69.33 25.80
C LYS A 201 24.95 67.98 25.19
N ALA A 202 25.89 67.05 25.09
CA ALA A 202 25.62 65.68 24.65
C ALA A 202 25.06 64.85 25.83
N PRO A 203 24.17 63.89 25.56
CA PRO A 203 23.76 62.92 26.55
C PRO A 203 24.93 61.95 26.83
N GLY A 204 25.15 61.61 28.10
CA GLY A 204 26.22 60.70 28.48
C GLY A 204 26.08 60.15 29.89
N ILE A 205 27.01 59.27 30.23
CA ILE A 205 27.19 58.72 31.57
C ILE A 205 28.59 59.01 32.06
N THR A 206 28.75 59.15 33.37
CA THR A 206 30.05 59.45 33.97
C THR A 206 30.39 58.35 34.96
N VAL A 207 31.64 57.89 34.91
CA VAL A 207 32.22 57.03 35.92
C VAL A 207 33.13 57.85 36.82
N ALA A 208 32.97 57.73 38.13
CA ALA A 208 33.66 58.59 39.10
C ALA A 208 34.18 57.78 40.30
N LEU A 209 35.30 58.24 40.86
CA LEU A 209 35.97 57.62 41.99
C LEU A 209 36.59 58.70 42.89
N PRO A 210 36.40 58.65 44.22
CA PRO A 210 37.07 59.56 45.13
C PRO A 210 38.54 59.17 45.36
N PHE A 211 39.39 60.16 45.58
CA PHE A 211 40.83 59.99 45.87
C PHE A 211 41.31 60.94 46.99
N GLY A 212 42.38 60.57 47.68
CA GLY A 212 43.01 61.28 48.79
C GLY A 212 42.62 60.76 50.18
N ASP A 213 43.24 61.36 51.21
CA ASP A 213 43.11 60.99 52.64
C ASP A 213 41.69 61.11 53.23
N GLY A 214 40.68 61.57 52.48
CA GLY A 214 39.26 61.61 52.89
C GLY A 214 38.89 62.49 54.09
N LYS A 215 39.85 62.84 54.97
CA LYS A 215 39.70 63.58 56.23
C LYS A 215 39.89 65.09 56.06
N LYS A 216 40.62 65.54 55.04
CA LYS A 216 40.97 66.97 54.84
C LYS A 216 40.21 67.67 53.70
N ARG A 217 40.01 66.99 52.57
CA ARG A 217 39.21 67.47 51.42
C ARG A 217 38.67 66.29 50.63
N LYS A 218 37.40 66.34 50.23
CA LYS A 218 36.82 65.36 49.31
C LYS A 218 37.23 65.73 47.88
N ARG A 219 37.94 64.83 47.20
CA ARG A 219 38.38 65.01 45.82
C ARG A 219 37.91 63.83 44.98
N ILE A 220 37.46 64.12 43.78
CA ILE A 220 36.86 63.14 42.89
C ILE A 220 37.47 63.30 41.51
N ILE A 221 37.84 62.17 40.93
CA ILE A 221 38.17 62.06 39.52
C ILE A 221 37.01 61.36 38.81
N ALA A 222 36.71 61.81 37.60
CA ALA A 222 35.62 61.26 36.81
C ALA A 222 35.91 61.31 35.32
N PHE A 223 35.39 60.32 34.60
CA PHE A 223 35.48 60.17 33.15
C PHE A 223 34.09 60.19 32.53
N ASP A 224 33.85 61.14 31.62
CA ASP A 224 32.61 61.26 30.88
C ASP A 224 32.65 60.37 29.63
N ILE A 225 31.59 59.59 29.42
CA ILE A 225 31.40 58.72 28.26
C ILE A 225 30.13 59.16 27.53
N SER A 226 30.27 59.54 26.25
CA SER A 226 29.13 59.96 25.45
C SER A 226 28.24 58.76 25.11
N LEU A 227 26.92 58.93 25.23
CA LEU A 227 25.98 57.93 24.74
C LEU A 227 26.07 57.76 23.21
N GLU A 228 26.54 58.79 22.50
CA GLU A 228 26.78 58.70 21.05
C GLU A 228 27.90 57.71 20.71
N ASP A 229 28.92 57.60 21.57
CA ASP A 229 30.01 56.64 21.35
C ASP A 229 29.57 55.21 21.70
N ILE A 230 28.74 55.04 22.75
CA ILE A 230 28.08 53.75 23.05
C ILE A 230 27.15 53.34 21.89
N SER A 231 26.37 54.27 21.36
CA SER A 231 25.49 54.05 20.22
C SER A 231 26.25 53.69 18.94
N ARG A 232 27.36 54.38 18.67
CA ARG A 232 28.24 54.03 17.55
C ARG A 232 28.78 52.62 17.70
N PHE A 233 29.23 52.28 18.91
CA PHE A 233 29.72 50.95 19.25
C PHE A 233 28.66 49.87 18.99
N THR A 234 27.45 50.02 19.54
CA THR A 234 26.36 49.05 19.35
C THR A 234 25.89 48.96 17.89
N SER A 235 25.91 50.07 17.16
CA SER A 235 25.56 50.10 15.72
C SER A 235 26.57 49.38 14.82
N ASN A 236 27.78 49.14 15.33
CA ASN A 236 28.82 48.39 14.62
C ASN A 236 28.79 46.88 14.91
N LEU A 237 28.07 46.44 15.96
CA LEU A 237 27.95 45.02 16.29
C LEU A 237 27.17 44.29 15.19
N GLN A 238 27.74 43.19 14.70
CA GLN A 238 27.10 42.33 13.71
C GLN A 238 26.33 41.21 14.39
N VAL A 239 25.07 41.05 13.99
CA VAL A 239 24.20 39.95 14.40
C VAL A 239 23.85 39.13 13.16
N SER A 240 24.05 37.82 13.23
CA SER A 240 23.71 36.90 12.16
C SER A 240 22.22 36.95 11.82
N GLY A 241 21.86 36.75 10.55
CA GLY A 241 20.47 36.79 10.11
C GLY A 241 19.87 38.20 10.03
N GLY A 242 20.70 39.25 9.91
CA GLY A 242 20.22 40.62 9.75
C GLY A 242 19.56 41.21 11.01
N GLY A 243 19.87 40.64 12.17
CA GLY A 243 19.41 41.14 13.46
C GLY A 243 20.14 42.40 13.92
N GLY A 244 19.77 42.90 15.09
CA GLY A 244 20.36 44.07 15.71
C GLY A 244 20.42 43.99 17.23
N VAL A 245 21.32 44.79 17.81
CA VAL A 245 21.53 44.89 19.26
C VAL A 245 21.20 46.30 19.73
N ALA A 246 20.28 46.42 20.67
CA ALA A 246 20.00 47.68 21.35
C ALA A 246 20.35 47.56 22.84
N VAL A 247 20.81 48.67 23.43
CA VAL A 247 21.14 48.73 24.85
C VAL A 247 20.28 49.78 25.53
N PHE A 248 19.67 49.41 26.65
CA PHE A 248 18.77 50.26 27.42
C PHE A 248 19.23 50.40 28.87
N THR A 249 18.82 51.49 29.51
CA THR A 249 18.89 51.61 30.97
C THR A 249 17.87 50.70 31.65
N SER A 250 18.01 50.54 32.97
CA SER A 250 17.00 49.87 33.82
C SER A 250 15.59 50.46 33.71
N ASN A 251 15.46 51.73 33.29
CA ASN A 251 14.20 52.46 33.15
C ASN A 251 13.75 52.55 31.68
N ASP A 252 14.18 51.60 30.85
CA ASP A 252 13.76 51.44 29.45
C ASP A 252 14.10 52.63 28.54
N ARG A 253 15.20 53.33 28.86
CA ARG A 253 15.73 54.42 28.01
C ARG A 253 16.86 53.95 27.14
N VAL A 254 16.80 54.27 25.85
CA VAL A 254 17.80 53.86 24.85
C VAL A 254 19.13 54.55 25.12
N ILE A 255 20.21 53.78 25.18
CA ILE A 255 21.58 54.30 25.30
C ILE A 255 22.51 53.82 24.19
N GLY A 256 22.12 52.76 23.46
CA GLY A 256 22.81 52.31 22.26
C GLY A 256 21.81 51.77 21.25
N VAL A 257 21.94 52.20 19.99
CA VAL A 257 21.06 51.81 18.88
C VAL A 257 21.63 50.62 18.11
N PRO A 258 20.78 49.81 17.46
CA PRO A 258 21.22 48.68 16.65
C PRO A 258 21.76 49.11 15.29
N ARG A 259 22.52 48.20 14.67
CA ARG A 259 22.84 48.28 13.24
C ARG A 259 21.56 48.20 12.42
N HIS A 260 21.06 49.34 11.95
CA HIS A 260 19.81 49.41 11.20
C HIS A 260 19.84 50.57 10.19
N PRO A 261 19.20 50.47 9.02
CA PRO A 261 19.19 51.55 8.01
C PRO A 261 18.74 52.92 8.55
N ARG A 262 17.88 52.93 9.58
CA ARG A 262 17.40 54.15 10.25
C ARG A 262 18.47 54.89 11.05
N PHE A 263 19.51 54.20 11.51
CA PHE A 263 20.51 54.73 12.45
C PHE A 263 21.89 54.89 11.81
N THR A 264 21.92 55.17 10.51
CA THR A 264 23.16 55.31 9.73
C THR A 264 23.84 56.67 9.91
N THR A 265 23.09 57.73 10.21
CA THR A 265 23.62 59.09 10.45
C THR A 265 23.76 59.38 11.94
N ARG A 266 24.73 60.25 12.31
CA ARG A 266 24.96 60.62 13.72
C ARG A 266 23.76 61.31 14.34
N GLU A 267 23.07 62.14 13.55
CA GLU A 267 21.87 62.87 13.95
C GLU A 267 20.74 61.89 14.30
N ALA A 268 20.50 60.90 13.44
CA ALA A 268 19.46 59.89 13.68
C ALA A 268 19.75 59.02 14.90
N GLN A 269 21.03 58.68 15.14
CA GLN A 269 21.43 57.99 16.37
C GLN A 269 21.15 58.87 17.59
N ARG A 270 21.58 60.14 17.56
CA ARG A 270 21.42 61.08 18.67
C ARG A 270 19.95 61.33 19.02
N GLU A 271 19.08 61.46 18.02
CA GLU A 271 17.64 61.62 18.22
C GLU A 271 16.97 60.38 18.86
N ALA A 272 17.56 59.20 18.72
CA ALA A 272 17.04 57.97 19.31
C ALA A 272 17.43 57.82 20.80
N LEU A 273 18.53 58.45 21.23
CA LEU A 273 19.04 58.35 22.59
C LEU A 273 18.04 58.91 23.61
N LEU A 274 17.93 58.23 24.76
CA LEU A 274 17.06 58.56 25.89
C LEU A 274 15.54 58.54 25.61
N LYS A 275 15.11 58.22 24.39
CA LYS A 275 13.72 57.84 24.11
C LYS A 275 13.39 56.52 24.82
N ARG A 276 12.10 56.24 25.00
CA ARG A 276 11.63 54.94 25.50
C ARG A 276 11.91 53.85 24.46
N ALA A 277 12.02 52.59 24.87
CA ALA A 277 12.35 51.52 23.94
C ALA A 277 11.32 51.32 22.82
N VAL A 278 10.07 51.73 23.03
CA VAL A 278 9.02 51.66 22.01
C VAL A 278 8.99 52.90 21.08
N ASP A 279 9.52 54.04 21.53
CA ASP A 279 9.37 55.33 20.84
C ASP A 279 10.57 55.69 19.94
N PHE A 280 11.70 54.97 20.03
CA PHE A 280 12.92 55.33 19.30
C PHE A 280 12.94 54.85 17.85
N GLY A 281 11.89 54.15 17.41
CA GLY A 281 11.63 53.89 16.00
C GLY A 281 12.37 52.69 15.40
N TRP A 282 12.74 51.70 16.23
CA TRP A 282 13.15 50.37 15.76
C TRP A 282 11.95 49.41 15.72
N VAL A 283 12.19 48.09 15.76
CA VAL A 283 11.21 47.00 15.64
C VAL A 283 10.43 46.74 16.95
N LEU A 284 10.71 47.48 18.01
CA LEU A 284 10.09 47.28 19.33
C LEU A 284 8.74 47.99 19.41
N SER A 285 7.65 47.30 19.07
CA SER A 285 6.28 47.69 19.43
C SER A 285 6.00 47.48 20.93
N ASP A 286 4.89 47.99 21.44
CA ASP A 286 4.45 47.70 22.83
C ASP A 286 4.32 46.18 23.08
N GLU A 287 3.78 45.44 22.11
CA GLU A 287 3.65 43.97 22.16
C GLU A 287 5.01 43.25 22.19
N ALA A 288 5.96 43.71 21.37
CA ALA A 288 7.32 43.20 21.37
C ALA A 288 8.03 43.50 22.70
N HIS A 289 7.84 44.71 23.22
CA HIS A 289 8.39 45.14 24.50
C HIS A 289 7.84 44.29 25.64
N ASP A 290 6.53 44.05 25.70
CA ASP A 290 5.89 43.21 26.73
C ASP A 290 6.35 41.74 26.65
N ALA A 291 6.46 41.19 25.44
CA ALA A 291 6.98 39.85 25.22
C ALA A 291 8.43 39.72 25.74
N LEU A 292 9.26 40.73 25.48
CA LEU A 292 10.63 40.83 25.99
C LEU A 292 10.67 41.22 27.46
N ALA A 293 9.64 41.84 28.02
CA ALA A 293 9.55 42.19 29.43
C ALA A 293 9.11 41.03 30.32
N SER A 294 8.59 39.95 29.73
CA SER A 294 8.17 38.74 30.42
C SER A 294 9.31 38.06 31.20
N ARG A 295 8.98 37.26 32.23
CA ARG A 295 9.98 36.42 32.93
C ARG A 295 10.62 35.37 32.02
N ASN A 296 9.94 34.97 30.95
CA ASN A 296 10.42 33.94 30.02
C ASN A 296 11.58 34.44 29.14
N SER A 297 11.59 35.73 28.77
CA SER A 297 12.61 36.33 27.91
C SER A 297 14.01 36.42 28.57
N ALA A 298 14.09 36.30 29.90
CA ALA A 298 15.36 36.31 30.60
C ALA A 298 16.19 35.05 30.29
N ASN A 299 15.51 33.92 30.05
CA ASN A 299 16.15 32.62 29.85
C ASN A 299 15.94 32.03 28.45
N HIS A 300 14.94 32.50 27.69
CA HIS A 300 14.60 31.94 26.37
C HIS A 300 14.29 33.05 25.36
N ALA A 301 14.60 32.80 24.08
CA ALA A 301 14.14 33.67 23.00
C ALA A 301 12.62 33.61 22.87
N VAL A 302 11.99 34.77 22.70
CA VAL A 302 10.55 34.94 22.48
C VAL A 302 10.28 35.29 21.02
N ARG A 303 9.18 34.73 20.50
CA ARG A 303 8.70 34.99 19.14
C ARG A 303 7.55 35.99 19.19
N PHE A 304 7.61 37.04 18.38
CA PHE A 304 6.55 38.04 18.26
C PHE A 304 6.46 38.56 16.82
N SER A 305 5.36 39.23 16.49
CA SER A 305 5.19 39.88 15.19
C SER A 305 5.26 41.39 15.36
N ASN A 306 5.85 42.07 14.38
CA ASN A 306 5.82 43.52 14.26
C ASN A 306 5.63 43.90 12.79
N GLU A 307 4.61 44.73 12.51
CA GLU A 307 4.28 45.22 11.15
C GLU A 307 4.17 44.10 10.08
N GLY A 308 3.66 42.93 10.47
CA GLY A 308 3.48 41.77 9.57
C GLY A 308 4.74 40.91 9.35
N GLU A 309 5.88 41.32 9.91
CA GLU A 309 7.09 40.50 9.98
C GLU A 309 7.19 39.79 11.34
N ILE A 310 7.89 38.66 11.37
CA ILE A 310 8.09 37.88 12.60
C ILE A 310 9.54 38.03 13.05
N TYR A 311 9.70 38.25 14.35
CA TYR A 311 10.99 38.41 15.00
C TYR A 311 11.14 37.42 16.15
N TRP A 312 12.39 37.04 16.37
CA TRP A 312 12.85 36.37 17.57
C TRP A 312 13.69 37.35 18.37
N GLY A 313 13.45 37.43 19.67
CA GLY A 313 14.18 38.35 20.53
C GLY A 313 14.45 37.80 21.91
N GLN A 314 15.51 38.30 22.53
CA GLN A 314 15.82 38.01 23.94
C GLN A 314 16.49 39.22 24.57
N ARG A 315 16.34 39.37 25.89
CA ARG A 315 17.06 40.39 26.66
C ARG A 315 17.96 39.77 27.72
N ARG A 316 19.10 40.40 27.99
CA ARG A 316 20.02 40.01 29.07
C ARG A 316 20.41 41.23 29.90
N LEU A 317 20.51 41.02 31.21
CA LEU A 317 20.97 42.04 32.14
C LEU A 317 22.51 42.10 32.10
N PHE A 318 23.06 43.29 31.87
CA PHE A 318 24.48 43.58 31.94
C PHE A 318 24.76 44.44 33.18
N ALA A 319 25.67 44.01 34.05
CA ALA A 319 26.03 44.77 35.26
C ALA A 319 27.08 45.85 34.93
N LEU A 320 26.68 47.12 34.98
CA LEU A 320 27.60 48.26 34.85
C LEU A 320 28.10 48.66 36.25
N GLY A 321 29.01 47.85 36.78
CA GLY A 321 29.39 47.90 38.19
C GLY A 321 28.24 47.50 39.13
N PRO A 322 28.40 47.63 40.46
CA PRO A 322 27.49 46.97 41.39
C PRO A 322 26.23 47.78 41.75
N GLU A 323 26.00 48.94 41.13
CA GLU A 323 24.85 49.84 41.39
C GLU A 323 24.03 50.14 40.14
N ARG A 324 24.53 49.77 38.96
CA ARG A 324 23.86 50.03 37.68
C ARG A 324 23.81 48.75 36.87
N SER A 325 22.72 48.62 36.14
CA SER A 325 22.57 47.56 35.17
C SER A 325 21.92 48.12 33.91
N LEU A 326 22.32 47.53 32.79
CA LEU A 326 21.84 47.83 31.46
C LEU A 326 21.11 46.59 30.93
N TRP A 327 20.16 46.79 30.03
CA TRP A 327 19.52 45.71 29.29
C TRP A 327 20.13 45.65 27.89
N ILE A 328 20.68 44.50 27.53
CA ILE A 328 21.03 44.16 26.16
C ILE A 328 19.81 43.49 25.55
N VAL A 329 19.34 43.97 24.41
CA VAL A 329 18.25 43.34 23.64
C VAL A 329 18.78 42.99 22.26
N VAL A 330 18.63 41.72 21.89
CA VAL A 330 18.96 41.22 20.57
C VAL A 330 17.67 40.81 19.89
N LEU A 331 17.43 41.34 18.68
CA LEU A 331 16.31 40.94 17.83
C LEU A 331 16.85 40.43 16.49
N VAL A 332 16.25 39.36 15.98
CA VAL A 332 16.60 38.75 14.70
C VAL A 332 15.31 38.47 13.91
N PRO A 333 15.19 38.92 12.65
CA PRO A 333 14.03 38.62 11.81
C PRO A 333 14.01 37.12 11.43
N GLU A 334 12.84 36.49 11.51
CA GLU A 334 12.65 35.07 11.18
C GLU A 334 13.06 34.79 9.72
N LYS A 335 12.78 35.71 8.79
CA LYS A 335 13.20 35.62 7.38
C LYS A 335 14.73 35.58 7.21
N GLY A 336 15.47 36.31 8.04
CA GLY A 336 16.92 36.33 8.00
C GLY A 336 17.56 35.02 8.47
N ILE A 337 16.87 34.26 9.33
CA ILE A 337 17.24 32.90 9.73
C ILE A 337 16.77 31.88 8.67
N LEU A 338 15.58 32.10 8.09
CA LEU A 338 14.96 31.25 7.08
C LEU A 338 15.62 31.32 5.70
N GLY A 339 16.38 32.38 5.38
CA GLY A 339 16.93 32.59 4.03
C GLY A 339 17.70 31.38 3.48
N THR A 340 18.44 30.68 4.35
CA THR A 340 19.16 29.44 3.99
C THR A 340 18.25 28.19 4.01
N LEU A 341 17.21 28.19 4.85
CA LEU A 341 16.29 27.05 5.00
C LEU A 341 15.20 27.02 3.93
N MET A 342 14.86 28.16 3.33
CA MET A 342 13.81 28.24 2.31
C MET A 342 14.15 27.39 1.08
N GLN A 343 15.40 27.44 0.61
CA GLN A 343 15.85 26.59 -0.51
C GLN A 343 15.74 25.11 -0.16
N LEU A 344 16.26 24.70 1.01
CA LEU A 344 16.19 23.31 1.45
C LEU A 344 14.74 22.82 1.55
N ARG A 345 13.83 23.64 2.10
CA ARG A 345 12.40 23.32 2.19
C ARG A 345 11.77 23.15 0.80
N THR A 346 12.07 24.05 -0.14
CA THR A 346 11.55 23.94 -1.51
C THR A 346 12.10 22.72 -2.23
N TRP A 347 13.38 22.38 -2.08
CA TRP A 347 13.99 21.20 -2.68
C TRP A 347 13.38 19.90 -2.12
N VAL A 348 13.28 19.78 -0.79
CA VAL A 348 12.67 18.61 -0.13
C VAL A 348 11.20 18.49 -0.53
N GLY A 349 10.44 19.59 -0.56
CA GLY A 349 9.05 19.60 -1.00
C GLY A 349 8.89 19.13 -2.46
N SER A 350 9.72 19.65 -3.36
CA SER A 350 9.71 19.26 -4.77
C SER A 350 10.05 17.78 -4.97
N ILE A 351 11.05 17.25 -4.26
CA ILE A 351 11.41 15.83 -4.31
C ILE A 351 10.23 14.96 -3.86
N VAL A 352 9.57 15.31 -2.75
CA VAL A 352 8.41 14.57 -2.24
C VAL A 352 7.27 14.57 -3.27
N VAL A 353 6.97 15.71 -3.89
CA VAL A 353 5.93 15.81 -4.94
C VAL A 353 6.27 14.94 -6.16
N ILE A 354 7.52 14.97 -6.63
CA ILE A 354 7.97 14.16 -7.77
C ILE A 354 7.85 12.66 -7.45
N VAL A 355 8.28 12.24 -6.27
CA VAL A 355 8.17 10.83 -5.84
C VAL A 355 6.70 10.40 -5.75
N LEU A 356 5.82 11.23 -5.21
CA LEU A 356 4.38 10.95 -5.15
C LEU A 356 3.74 10.87 -6.55
N LEU A 357 4.15 11.73 -7.49
CA LEU A 357 3.72 11.68 -8.89
C LEU A 357 4.16 10.39 -9.58
N ILE A 358 5.42 9.99 -9.41
CA ILE A 358 5.94 8.72 -9.95
C ILE A 358 5.18 7.54 -9.36
N ALA A 359 4.94 7.54 -8.03
CA ALA A 359 4.16 6.51 -7.36
C ALA A 359 2.72 6.45 -7.90
N PHE A 360 2.08 7.60 -8.11
CA PHE A 360 0.73 7.69 -8.67
C PHE A 360 0.66 7.08 -10.07
N VAL A 361 1.58 7.45 -10.96
CA VAL A 361 1.66 6.89 -12.32
C VAL A 361 1.92 5.38 -12.26
N ARG A 362 2.84 4.94 -11.39
CA ARG A 362 3.16 3.51 -11.22
C ARG A 362 1.95 2.70 -10.76
N VAL A 363 1.14 3.21 -9.83
CA VAL A 363 -0.09 2.55 -9.36
C VAL A 363 -1.08 2.36 -10.51
N PHE A 364 -1.23 3.36 -11.36
CA PHE A 364 -2.14 3.27 -12.51
C PHE A 364 -1.70 2.18 -13.49
N VAL A 365 -0.41 2.17 -13.86
CA VAL A 365 0.17 1.16 -14.76
C VAL A 365 0.07 -0.25 -14.17
N LEU A 366 0.40 -0.42 -12.89
CA LEU A 366 0.37 -1.72 -12.23
C LEU A 366 -1.05 -2.26 -12.08
N SER A 367 -2.01 -1.37 -11.77
CA SER A 367 -3.42 -1.74 -11.67
C SER A 367 -3.96 -2.26 -13.00
N GLU A 368 -3.59 -1.66 -14.13
CA GLU A 368 -3.99 -2.12 -15.45
C GLU A 368 -3.36 -3.49 -15.77
N ARG A 369 -2.04 -3.61 -15.52
CA ARG A 369 -1.25 -4.81 -15.83
C ARG A 369 -1.72 -6.07 -15.10
N TYR A 370 -2.25 -5.93 -13.88
CA TYR A 370 -2.71 -7.08 -13.08
C TYR A 370 -4.20 -7.36 -13.21
N SER A 371 -5.04 -6.33 -13.37
CA SER A 371 -6.49 -6.54 -13.42
C SER A 371 -6.98 -7.09 -14.76
N GLN A 372 -6.43 -6.63 -15.89
CA GLN A 372 -6.92 -7.04 -17.21
C GLN A 372 -6.82 -8.57 -17.46
N PRO A 373 -5.68 -9.25 -17.18
CA PRO A 373 -5.58 -10.70 -17.37
C PRO A 373 -6.54 -11.50 -16.48
N ILE A 374 -6.70 -11.09 -15.22
CA ILE A 374 -7.60 -11.77 -14.27
C ILE A 374 -9.07 -11.59 -14.68
N GLU A 375 -9.45 -10.40 -15.12
CA GLU A 375 -10.81 -10.15 -15.63
C GLU A 375 -11.07 -10.87 -16.97
N ALA A 376 -10.04 -11.11 -17.78
CA ALA A 376 -10.13 -11.94 -18.98
C ALA A 376 -10.33 -13.41 -18.61
N LEU A 377 -9.53 -13.95 -17.68
CA LEU A 377 -9.68 -15.31 -17.16
C LEU A 377 -11.08 -15.54 -16.58
N ALA A 378 -11.54 -14.64 -15.70
CA ALA A 378 -12.86 -14.76 -15.08
C ALA A 378 -14.01 -14.77 -16.11
N ARG A 379 -13.89 -13.96 -17.17
CA ARG A 379 -14.86 -13.94 -18.28
C ARG A 379 -14.81 -15.24 -19.09
N ASP A 380 -13.61 -15.76 -19.36
CA ASP A 380 -13.44 -17.01 -20.11
C ASP A 380 -13.96 -18.21 -19.31
N THR A 381 -13.68 -18.29 -18.00
CA THR A 381 -14.25 -19.30 -17.11
C THR A 381 -15.79 -19.25 -17.07
N ALA A 382 -16.37 -18.05 -17.07
CA ALA A 382 -17.82 -17.89 -17.12
C ALA A 382 -18.42 -18.44 -18.43
N ARG A 383 -17.76 -18.23 -19.58
CA ARG A 383 -18.15 -18.82 -20.87
C ARG A 383 -18.07 -20.35 -20.84
N ILE A 384 -16.97 -20.90 -20.32
CA ILE A 384 -16.79 -22.35 -20.15
C ILE A 384 -17.91 -22.96 -19.30
N SER A 385 -18.30 -22.29 -18.22
CA SER A 385 -19.40 -22.76 -17.35
C SER A 385 -20.77 -22.80 -18.05
N GLN A 386 -20.93 -22.06 -19.14
CA GLN A 386 -22.13 -22.05 -19.98
C GLN A 386 -22.04 -23.06 -21.15
N GLY A 387 -21.00 -23.90 -21.18
CA GLY A 387 -20.78 -24.89 -22.24
C GLY A 387 -20.09 -24.32 -23.49
N ASP A 388 -19.80 -23.02 -23.54
CA ASP A 388 -19.04 -22.41 -24.63
C ASP A 388 -17.55 -22.68 -24.43
N LEU A 389 -17.11 -23.79 -25.01
CA LEU A 389 -15.70 -24.14 -25.04
C LEU A 389 -14.97 -23.50 -26.22
N GLN A 390 -15.64 -22.79 -27.14
CA GLN A 390 -15.06 -22.30 -28.40
C GLN A 390 -14.32 -20.96 -28.25
N GLY A 391 -13.10 -20.87 -28.83
CA GLY A 391 -12.26 -19.67 -28.77
C GLY A 391 -11.85 -19.24 -27.35
N GLY A 392 -10.62 -19.56 -26.95
CA GLY A 392 -10.02 -19.06 -25.71
C GLY A 392 -9.39 -17.68 -25.92
N ALA A 393 -9.45 -16.83 -24.90
CA ALA A 393 -8.65 -15.60 -24.90
C ALA A 393 -7.16 -15.95 -24.82
N ASP A 394 -6.34 -15.38 -25.71
CA ASP A 394 -4.89 -15.45 -25.58
C ASP A 394 -4.48 -14.50 -24.44
N ILE A 395 -4.19 -15.07 -23.28
CA ILE A 395 -3.89 -14.31 -22.06
C ILE A 395 -2.39 -14.38 -21.83
N ASP A 396 -1.70 -13.36 -22.32
CA ASP A 396 -0.29 -13.12 -22.05
C ASP A 396 -0.14 -12.23 -20.81
N SER A 397 0.52 -12.76 -19.78
CA SER A 397 0.83 -12.01 -18.57
C SER A 397 2.31 -12.07 -18.22
N ASN A 398 2.87 -10.91 -17.90
CA ASN A 398 4.22 -10.79 -17.37
C ASN A 398 4.35 -11.22 -15.90
N VAL A 399 3.26 -11.69 -15.28
CA VAL A 399 3.23 -12.20 -13.91
C VAL A 399 3.18 -13.71 -13.98
N THR A 400 4.23 -14.38 -13.49
CA THR A 400 4.40 -15.83 -13.58
C THR A 400 3.18 -16.58 -13.08
N GLU A 401 2.64 -16.22 -11.92
CA GLU A 401 1.48 -16.88 -11.31
C GLU A 401 0.19 -16.71 -12.15
N ILE A 402 0.02 -15.57 -12.81
CA ILE A 402 -1.12 -15.33 -13.70
C ILE A 402 -0.96 -16.15 -14.99
N GLN A 403 0.26 -16.24 -15.52
CA GLN A 403 0.54 -17.05 -16.70
C GLN A 403 0.34 -18.54 -16.42
N GLU A 404 0.83 -19.05 -15.30
CA GLU A 404 0.61 -20.44 -14.89
C GLU A 404 -0.89 -20.77 -14.76
N LEU A 405 -1.68 -19.83 -14.22
CA LEU A 405 -3.12 -19.97 -14.13
C LEU A 405 -3.79 -19.97 -15.51
N ALA A 406 -3.36 -19.10 -16.44
CA ALA A 406 -3.86 -19.08 -17.81
C ALA A 406 -3.56 -20.40 -18.54
N ASP A 407 -2.35 -20.93 -18.41
CA ASP A 407 -1.97 -22.20 -19.02
C ASP A 407 -2.75 -23.39 -18.41
N ALA A 408 -2.97 -23.38 -17.08
CA ALA A 408 -3.77 -24.39 -16.42
C ALA A 408 -5.23 -24.35 -16.87
N HIS A 409 -5.79 -23.15 -17.06
CA HIS A 409 -7.14 -22.93 -17.55
C HIS A 409 -7.30 -23.44 -18.99
N GLU A 410 -6.33 -23.18 -19.86
CA GLU A 410 -6.32 -23.69 -21.23
C GLU A 410 -6.25 -25.22 -21.27
N ARG A 411 -5.40 -25.85 -20.45
CA ARG A 411 -5.35 -27.32 -20.32
C ARG A 411 -6.69 -27.91 -19.87
N MET A 412 -7.37 -27.28 -18.91
CA MET A 412 -8.69 -27.72 -18.45
C MET A 412 -9.72 -27.65 -19.60
N ARG A 413 -9.76 -26.52 -20.31
CA ARG A 413 -10.67 -26.30 -21.45
C ARG A 413 -10.48 -27.35 -22.55
N GLN A 414 -9.23 -27.67 -22.88
CA GLN A 414 -8.90 -28.70 -23.88
C GLN A 414 -9.40 -30.09 -23.46
N ARG A 415 -9.23 -30.47 -22.19
CA ARG A 415 -9.75 -31.74 -21.66
C ARG A 415 -11.27 -31.80 -21.68
N LEU A 416 -11.95 -30.72 -21.28
CA LEU A 416 -13.42 -30.67 -21.35
C LEU A 416 -13.92 -30.83 -22.79
N ARG A 417 -13.28 -30.18 -23.76
CA ARG A 417 -13.63 -30.36 -25.18
C ARG A 417 -13.46 -31.79 -25.66
N SER A 418 -12.38 -32.47 -25.24
CA SER A 418 -12.18 -33.87 -25.65
C SER A 418 -13.25 -34.77 -25.06
N LEU A 419 -13.65 -34.55 -23.80
CA LEU A 419 -14.72 -35.31 -23.16
C LEU A 419 -16.06 -35.10 -23.88
N VAL A 420 -16.44 -33.86 -24.18
CA VAL A 420 -17.67 -33.57 -24.94
C VAL A 420 -17.65 -34.24 -26.31
N ARG A 421 -16.51 -34.24 -27.00
CA ARG A 421 -16.38 -34.91 -28.30
C ARG A 421 -16.52 -36.44 -28.20
N ILE A 422 -15.96 -37.05 -27.16
CA ILE A 422 -16.12 -38.50 -26.93
C ILE A 422 -17.59 -38.84 -26.68
N GLU A 423 -18.29 -38.02 -25.88
CA GLU A 423 -19.73 -38.17 -25.64
C GLU A 423 -20.52 -38.12 -26.96
N ASP A 424 -20.25 -37.14 -27.82
CA ASP A 424 -20.88 -37.01 -29.14
C ASP A 424 -20.60 -38.24 -30.03
N ASP A 425 -19.35 -38.73 -30.07
CA ASP A 425 -18.95 -39.90 -30.84
C ASP A 425 -19.66 -41.18 -30.34
N LEU A 426 -19.83 -41.33 -29.02
CA LEU A 426 -20.59 -42.46 -28.42
C LEU A 426 -22.08 -42.40 -28.78
N GLN A 427 -22.69 -41.20 -28.78
CA GLN A 427 -24.08 -41.04 -29.23
C GLN A 427 -24.26 -41.41 -30.71
N VAL A 428 -23.28 -41.13 -31.56
CA VAL A 428 -23.30 -41.56 -32.96
C VAL A 428 -23.24 -43.08 -33.06
N ALA A 429 -22.35 -43.74 -32.30
CA ALA A 429 -22.26 -45.20 -32.26
C ALA A 429 -23.58 -45.84 -31.82
N ARG A 430 -24.25 -45.27 -30.80
CA ARG A 430 -25.59 -45.68 -30.35
C ARG A 430 -26.61 -45.68 -31.49
N ARG A 431 -26.69 -44.57 -32.22
CA ARG A 431 -27.64 -44.42 -33.33
C ARG A 431 -27.38 -45.44 -34.43
N ILE A 432 -26.12 -45.71 -34.75
CA ILE A 432 -25.74 -46.73 -35.74
C ILE A 432 -26.25 -48.11 -35.29
N GLN A 433 -25.99 -48.52 -34.05
CA GLN A 433 -26.43 -49.81 -33.52
C GLN A 433 -27.96 -49.92 -33.47
N GLN A 434 -28.67 -48.88 -32.99
CA GLN A 434 -30.13 -48.87 -32.95
C GLN A 434 -30.74 -48.93 -34.35
N SER A 435 -30.18 -48.21 -35.33
CA SER A 435 -30.61 -48.29 -36.74
C SER A 435 -30.31 -49.64 -37.38
N ALA A 436 -29.40 -50.42 -36.78
CA ALA A 436 -29.14 -51.76 -37.25
C ALA A 436 -30.31 -52.68 -36.90
N LEU A 437 -30.92 -52.61 -35.71
CA LEU A 437 -32.04 -53.50 -35.32
C LEU A 437 -33.21 -53.48 -36.33
N PRO A 438 -33.95 -54.59 -36.50
CA PRO A 438 -35.04 -54.65 -37.47
C PRO A 438 -36.20 -53.70 -37.11
N GLU A 439 -36.54 -52.76 -38.00
CA GLU A 439 -37.66 -51.83 -37.81
C GLU A 439 -39.03 -52.53 -37.84
N ARG A 440 -39.15 -53.62 -38.60
CA ARG A 440 -40.36 -54.45 -38.71
C ARG A 440 -39.96 -55.91 -38.71
N ILE A 441 -40.65 -56.69 -37.89
CA ILE A 441 -40.54 -58.14 -37.92
C ILE A 441 -41.31 -58.65 -39.16
N PRO A 442 -40.72 -59.56 -39.96
CA PRO A 442 -41.38 -60.11 -41.13
C PRO A 442 -42.65 -60.87 -40.74
N TYR A 443 -43.67 -60.79 -41.58
CA TYR A 443 -44.89 -61.57 -41.46
C TYR A 443 -44.64 -63.01 -41.95
N LEU A 444 -44.94 -63.98 -41.09
CA LEU A 444 -44.88 -65.41 -41.37
C LEU A 444 -46.25 -66.01 -41.10
N GLU A 445 -46.83 -66.66 -42.11
CA GLU A 445 -48.16 -67.26 -41.96
C GLU A 445 -48.17 -68.33 -40.85
N GLY A 446 -49.08 -68.18 -39.88
CA GLY A 446 -49.24 -69.07 -38.74
C GLY A 446 -48.19 -68.91 -37.64
N PHE A 447 -47.38 -67.85 -37.68
CA PHE A 447 -46.40 -67.53 -36.63
C PHE A 447 -46.48 -66.06 -36.23
N ASP A 448 -46.60 -65.82 -34.93
CA ASP A 448 -46.54 -64.50 -34.30
C ASP A 448 -45.19 -64.34 -33.61
N ILE A 449 -44.40 -63.35 -34.01
CA ILE A 449 -43.04 -63.13 -33.52
C ILE A 449 -42.94 -61.69 -33.04
N ASP A 450 -42.47 -61.51 -31.81
CA ASP A 450 -42.08 -60.18 -31.33
C ASP A 450 -40.77 -60.23 -30.54
N ALA A 451 -40.09 -59.10 -30.47
CA ALA A 451 -38.79 -58.97 -29.85
C ALA A 451 -38.55 -57.57 -29.30
N PHE A 452 -37.66 -57.45 -28.32
CA PHE A 452 -37.17 -56.16 -27.85
C PHE A 452 -35.69 -56.24 -27.51
N SER A 453 -35.03 -55.07 -27.49
CA SER A 453 -33.68 -54.89 -26.97
C SER A 453 -33.58 -53.52 -26.30
N ASP A 454 -33.24 -53.51 -25.02
CA ASP A 454 -33.04 -52.31 -24.21
C ASP A 454 -31.58 -52.29 -23.72
N SER A 455 -30.76 -51.37 -24.25
CA SER A 455 -29.33 -51.26 -23.88
C SER A 455 -29.11 -50.60 -22.52
N ALA A 456 -28.13 -51.09 -21.75
CA ALA A 456 -27.73 -50.54 -20.46
C ALA A 456 -26.96 -49.22 -20.59
N ASP A 457 -25.99 -49.16 -21.50
CA ASP A 457 -25.12 -48.01 -21.72
C ASP A 457 -25.46 -47.24 -23.01
N GLU A 458 -24.58 -46.33 -23.45
CA GLU A 458 -24.70 -45.64 -24.73
C GLU A 458 -24.66 -46.63 -25.90
N THR A 459 -23.98 -47.77 -25.78
CA THR A 459 -23.97 -48.86 -26.77
C THR A 459 -24.02 -50.21 -26.06
N GLY A 460 -24.69 -51.20 -26.63
CA GLY A 460 -24.88 -52.53 -26.03
C GLY A 460 -24.07 -53.65 -26.68
N GLY A 461 -23.78 -54.74 -25.98
CA GLY A 461 -23.31 -56.02 -26.52
C GLY A 461 -24.42 -56.88 -27.12
N ASP A 462 -25.68 -56.64 -26.74
CA ASP A 462 -26.82 -57.39 -27.25
C ASP A 462 -27.24 -57.00 -28.69
N THR A 463 -27.77 -57.98 -29.43
CA THR A 463 -28.50 -57.75 -30.67
C THR A 463 -29.55 -58.84 -30.94
N TYR A 464 -30.57 -58.47 -31.70
CA TYR A 464 -31.47 -59.44 -32.30
C TYR A 464 -31.74 -59.13 -33.77
N ASP A 465 -32.17 -60.15 -34.50
CA ASP A 465 -32.67 -59.99 -35.86
C ASP A 465 -33.72 -61.05 -36.23
N VAL A 466 -34.63 -60.68 -37.12
CA VAL A 466 -35.59 -61.61 -37.74
C VAL A 466 -35.56 -61.37 -39.24
N ILE A 467 -34.93 -62.30 -39.96
CA ILE A 467 -34.63 -62.17 -41.37
C ILE A 467 -35.58 -63.08 -42.15
N GLY A 468 -36.69 -62.51 -42.62
CA GLY A 468 -37.68 -63.20 -43.44
C GLY A 468 -37.22 -63.36 -44.89
N TYR A 469 -37.45 -64.54 -45.47
CA TYR A 469 -37.10 -64.84 -46.84
C TYR A 469 -38.07 -65.82 -47.49
N ARG A 470 -38.22 -65.69 -48.80
CA ARG A 470 -39.00 -66.60 -49.64
C ARG A 470 -38.11 -67.71 -50.18
N VAL A 471 -38.67 -68.90 -50.31
CA VAL A 471 -37.97 -70.06 -50.87
C VAL A 471 -38.65 -70.57 -52.14
N ASP A 472 -37.87 -71.17 -53.03
CA ASP A 472 -38.40 -71.89 -54.18
C ASP A 472 -38.83 -73.31 -53.81
N ASP A 473 -39.38 -74.06 -54.77
CA ASP A 473 -39.80 -75.46 -54.58
C ASP A 473 -38.65 -76.38 -54.15
N SER A 474 -37.40 -76.00 -54.42
CA SER A 474 -36.19 -76.72 -54.00
C SER A 474 -35.72 -76.34 -52.59
N GLY A 475 -36.39 -75.38 -51.94
CA GLY A 475 -36.05 -74.87 -50.61
C GLY A 475 -34.92 -73.84 -50.61
N ARG A 476 -34.53 -73.29 -51.76
CA ARG A 476 -33.48 -72.27 -51.88
C ARG A 476 -34.06 -70.87 -51.75
N THR A 477 -33.30 -69.96 -51.13
CA THR A 477 -33.69 -68.57 -50.96
C THR A 477 -33.84 -67.85 -52.31
N ILE A 478 -35.02 -67.28 -52.57
CA ILE A 478 -35.31 -66.43 -53.74
C ILE A 478 -34.96 -64.98 -53.43
N ALA A 479 -35.55 -64.45 -52.36
CA ALA A 479 -35.41 -63.06 -51.95
C ALA A 479 -35.75 -62.91 -50.47
N LEU A 480 -35.18 -61.89 -49.82
CA LEU A 480 -35.67 -61.46 -48.52
C LEU A 480 -37.07 -60.83 -48.69
N SER A 481 -37.96 -61.10 -47.74
CA SER A 481 -39.34 -60.63 -47.76
C SER A 481 -39.77 -60.26 -46.34
N VAL A 482 -40.42 -59.10 -46.20
CA VAL A 482 -40.99 -58.64 -44.93
C VAL A 482 -42.48 -58.90 -44.86
N ASP A 483 -43.21 -58.76 -45.97
CA ASP A 483 -44.68 -58.83 -45.94
C ASP A 483 -45.24 -60.25 -46.14
N ASN A 484 -44.44 -61.18 -46.70
CA ASN A 484 -44.85 -62.57 -46.88
C ASN A 484 -43.63 -63.48 -47.02
N ALA A 485 -43.14 -64.01 -45.89
CA ALA A 485 -41.96 -64.86 -45.84
C ALA A 485 -42.35 -66.34 -45.61
N ASP A 486 -41.76 -67.24 -46.40
CA ASP A 486 -41.97 -68.68 -46.25
C ASP A 486 -41.14 -69.24 -45.07
N ARG A 487 -39.98 -68.61 -44.82
CA ARG A 487 -39.06 -68.93 -43.72
C ARG A 487 -38.48 -67.65 -43.11
N ALA A 488 -38.04 -67.74 -41.86
CA ALA A 488 -37.22 -66.68 -41.24
C ALA A 488 -36.05 -67.26 -40.45
N LEU A 489 -34.90 -66.59 -40.54
CA LEU A 489 -33.79 -66.80 -39.61
C LEU A 489 -33.93 -65.81 -38.44
N LEU A 490 -33.98 -66.33 -37.24
CA LEU A 490 -33.98 -65.57 -35.99
C LEU A 490 -32.59 -65.60 -35.39
N LEU A 491 -32.18 -64.47 -34.84
CA LEU A 491 -30.92 -64.29 -34.12
C LEU A 491 -31.22 -63.58 -32.81
N LEU A 492 -30.78 -64.15 -31.70
CA LEU A 492 -30.47 -63.40 -30.48
C LEU A 492 -28.98 -63.60 -30.20
N ALA A 493 -28.22 -62.55 -29.94
CA ALA A 493 -26.81 -62.66 -29.55
C ALA A 493 -26.43 -61.62 -28.51
N ASP A 494 -25.49 -62.00 -27.65
CA ASP A 494 -24.83 -61.13 -26.69
C ASP A 494 -23.30 -61.26 -26.86
N ALA A 495 -22.65 -60.12 -27.08
CA ALA A 495 -21.22 -60.01 -27.20
C ALA A 495 -20.57 -59.63 -25.87
N THR A 496 -19.60 -60.42 -25.44
CA THR A 496 -18.90 -60.20 -24.16
C THR A 496 -18.28 -58.82 -23.96
N GLY A 497 -18.58 -58.23 -22.80
CA GLY A 497 -18.04 -56.97 -22.29
C GLY A 497 -19.06 -55.83 -22.36
N HIS A 498 -18.62 -54.60 -22.07
CA HIS A 498 -19.46 -53.40 -22.15
C HIS A 498 -18.85 -52.31 -23.05
N GLY A 499 -19.67 -51.38 -23.53
CA GLY A 499 -19.26 -50.23 -24.36
C GLY A 499 -19.19 -50.52 -25.87
N VAL A 500 -18.40 -49.73 -26.60
CA VAL A 500 -18.44 -49.70 -28.08
C VAL A 500 -17.94 -51.00 -28.73
N GLY A 501 -16.98 -51.69 -28.10
CA GLY A 501 -16.39 -52.90 -28.66
C GLY A 501 -17.43 -54.03 -28.87
N PRO A 502 -18.15 -54.47 -27.82
CA PRO A 502 -19.25 -55.43 -27.93
C PRO A 502 -20.31 -55.05 -28.98
N ALA A 503 -20.70 -53.77 -29.05
CA ALA A 503 -21.67 -53.30 -30.04
C ALA A 503 -21.24 -53.50 -31.49
N LEU A 504 -19.94 -53.35 -31.76
CA LEU A 504 -19.37 -53.66 -33.08
C LEU A 504 -19.41 -55.16 -33.37
N SER A 505 -19.09 -56.01 -32.38
CA SER A 505 -19.18 -57.47 -32.48
C SER A 505 -20.61 -57.97 -32.74
N ALA A 506 -21.60 -57.39 -32.05
CA ALA A 506 -23.02 -57.68 -32.24
C ALA A 506 -23.49 -57.30 -33.67
N THR A 507 -23.06 -56.12 -34.15
CA THR A 507 -23.36 -55.67 -35.51
C THR A 507 -22.71 -56.59 -36.57
N GLN A 508 -21.50 -57.08 -36.28
CA GLN A 508 -20.73 -57.95 -37.16
C GLN A 508 -21.40 -59.32 -37.36
N ILE A 509 -21.76 -60.04 -36.29
CA ILE A 509 -22.44 -61.34 -36.41
C ILE A 509 -23.77 -61.19 -37.17
N ARG A 510 -24.53 -60.14 -36.89
CA ARG A 510 -25.79 -59.85 -37.57
C ARG A 510 -25.59 -59.62 -39.08
N ALA A 511 -24.58 -58.85 -39.47
CA ALA A 511 -24.27 -58.61 -40.89
C ALA A 511 -23.87 -59.91 -41.61
N MET A 512 -23.06 -60.76 -40.98
CA MET A 512 -22.67 -62.07 -41.51
C MET A 512 -23.89 -62.95 -41.75
N LEU A 513 -24.83 -62.99 -40.80
CA LEU A 513 -26.04 -63.80 -40.90
C LEU A 513 -26.98 -63.33 -42.02
N ARG A 514 -27.20 -62.01 -42.15
CA ARG A 514 -27.98 -61.46 -43.27
C ARG A 514 -27.39 -61.82 -44.62
N MET A 515 -26.07 -61.81 -44.77
CA MET A 515 -25.41 -62.27 -46.00
C MET A 515 -25.57 -63.78 -46.20
N ALA A 516 -25.39 -64.58 -45.16
CA ALA A 516 -25.48 -66.02 -45.25
C ALA A 516 -26.90 -66.50 -45.66
N VAL A 517 -27.95 -65.85 -45.17
CA VAL A 517 -29.35 -66.08 -45.58
C VAL A 517 -29.57 -65.71 -47.04
N ARG A 518 -29.05 -64.56 -47.49
CA ARG A 518 -29.13 -64.15 -48.91
C ARG A 518 -28.45 -65.14 -49.84
N SER A 519 -27.40 -65.81 -49.37
CA SER A 519 -26.69 -66.84 -50.14
C SER A 519 -27.34 -68.23 -50.10
N GLY A 520 -28.47 -68.40 -49.39
CA GLY A 520 -29.19 -69.68 -49.32
C GLY A 520 -28.41 -70.78 -48.58
N THR A 521 -27.59 -70.41 -47.60
CA THR A 521 -26.74 -71.33 -46.84
C THR A 521 -27.58 -72.08 -45.79
N SER A 522 -27.32 -73.38 -45.56
CA SER A 522 -27.99 -74.14 -44.49
C SER A 522 -27.54 -73.68 -43.11
N LEU A 523 -28.38 -73.86 -42.08
CA LEU A 523 -28.08 -73.42 -40.71
C LEU A 523 -26.73 -73.93 -40.20
N GLU A 524 -26.41 -75.21 -40.47
CA GLU A 524 -25.16 -75.83 -40.02
C GLU A 524 -23.94 -75.16 -40.65
N ARG A 525 -24.03 -74.82 -41.93
CA ARG A 525 -22.94 -74.14 -42.63
C ARG A 525 -22.87 -72.66 -42.28
N ILE A 526 -24.00 -72.03 -41.94
CA ILE A 526 -24.03 -70.68 -41.36
C ILE A 526 -23.26 -70.68 -40.03
N VAL A 527 -23.63 -71.57 -39.09
CA VAL A 527 -22.98 -71.71 -37.78
C VAL A 527 -21.47 -71.92 -37.94
N HIS A 528 -21.07 -72.85 -38.81
CA HIS A 528 -19.65 -73.14 -39.03
C HIS A 528 -18.87 -71.93 -39.58
N ASN A 529 -19.38 -71.31 -40.66
CA ASN A 529 -18.68 -70.21 -41.31
C ASN A 529 -18.64 -68.96 -40.43
N VAL A 530 -19.74 -68.65 -39.74
CA VAL A 530 -19.82 -67.51 -38.81
C VAL A 530 -18.86 -67.72 -37.65
N ASN A 531 -18.81 -68.91 -37.06
CA ASN A 531 -17.87 -69.19 -35.98
C ASN A 531 -16.41 -69.04 -36.42
N GLN A 532 -16.03 -69.61 -37.57
CA GLN A 532 -14.65 -69.50 -38.05
C GLN A 532 -14.25 -68.04 -38.25
N GLN A 533 -15.13 -67.25 -38.87
CA GLN A 533 -14.88 -65.84 -39.10
C GLN A 533 -14.80 -65.06 -37.77
N LEU A 534 -15.67 -65.33 -36.80
CA LEU A 534 -15.61 -64.71 -35.48
C LEU A 534 -14.35 -65.11 -34.70
N CYS A 535 -13.85 -66.35 -34.84
CA CYS A 535 -12.56 -66.76 -34.27
C CYS A 535 -11.36 -66.02 -34.90
N ASP A 536 -11.48 -65.54 -36.13
CA ASP A 536 -10.45 -64.73 -36.80
C ASP A 536 -10.56 -63.24 -36.40
N ASP A 537 -11.77 -62.72 -36.24
CA ASP A 537 -12.01 -61.29 -36.05
C ASP A 537 -12.07 -60.84 -34.58
N LEU A 538 -12.54 -61.69 -33.66
CA LEU A 538 -12.66 -61.34 -32.24
C LEU A 538 -11.30 -61.42 -31.55
N PHE A 539 -10.84 -60.30 -30.99
CA PHE A 539 -9.56 -60.21 -30.29
C PHE A 539 -9.73 -60.25 -28.77
N GLY A 540 -8.66 -60.60 -28.05
CA GLY A 540 -8.59 -60.45 -26.59
C GLY A 540 -9.48 -61.40 -25.80
N GLY A 541 -9.78 -62.60 -26.33
CA GLY A 541 -10.59 -63.60 -25.64
C GLY A 541 -12.09 -63.28 -25.62
N ARG A 542 -12.55 -62.35 -26.46
CA ARG A 542 -13.96 -62.03 -26.65
C ARG A 542 -14.68 -63.15 -27.38
N PHE A 543 -15.94 -63.35 -26.99
CA PHE A 543 -16.85 -64.29 -27.61
C PHE A 543 -18.26 -63.71 -27.69
N ILE A 544 -19.12 -64.39 -28.46
CA ILE A 544 -20.53 -64.02 -28.65
C ILE A 544 -21.39 -65.23 -28.30
N THR A 545 -22.25 -65.12 -27.29
CA THR A 545 -23.34 -66.09 -27.10
C THR A 545 -24.40 -65.79 -28.15
N ALA A 546 -24.97 -66.83 -28.76
CA ALA A 546 -26.00 -66.63 -29.76
C ALA A 546 -26.96 -67.81 -29.85
N TRP A 547 -28.23 -67.49 -30.09
CA TRP A 547 -29.24 -68.43 -30.53
C TRP A 547 -29.65 -68.10 -31.97
N LEU A 548 -29.57 -69.11 -32.83
CA LEU A 548 -29.98 -69.04 -34.21
C LEU A 548 -31.13 -70.01 -34.44
N ALA A 549 -32.19 -69.59 -35.12
CA ALA A 549 -33.29 -70.50 -35.48
C ALA A 549 -33.87 -70.22 -36.86
N ILE A 550 -34.27 -71.28 -37.57
CA ILE A 550 -35.04 -71.18 -38.80
C ILE A 550 -36.48 -71.64 -38.51
N VAL A 551 -37.43 -70.73 -38.72
CA VAL A 551 -38.87 -71.04 -38.71
C VAL A 551 -39.30 -71.35 -40.14
N ASP A 552 -40.03 -72.46 -40.31
CA ASP A 552 -40.61 -72.90 -41.58
C ASP A 552 -42.14 -72.93 -41.49
N THR A 553 -42.79 -72.04 -42.23
CA THR A 553 -44.26 -71.89 -42.25
C THR A 553 -44.98 -73.11 -42.80
N LYS A 554 -44.40 -73.75 -43.83
CA LYS A 554 -44.98 -74.90 -44.54
C LYS A 554 -45.00 -76.15 -43.66
N ASN A 555 -43.92 -76.37 -42.92
CA ASN A 555 -43.79 -77.54 -42.03
C ASN A 555 -44.29 -77.28 -40.60
N GLY A 556 -44.54 -76.01 -40.25
CA GLY A 556 -44.87 -75.63 -38.88
C GLY A 556 -43.77 -76.02 -37.89
N SER A 557 -42.50 -75.84 -38.29
CA SER A 557 -41.36 -76.33 -37.53
C SER A 557 -40.33 -75.24 -37.26
N LEU A 558 -39.59 -75.39 -36.16
CA LEU A 558 -38.47 -74.54 -35.77
C LEU A 558 -37.21 -75.41 -35.65
N THR A 559 -36.16 -75.05 -36.38
CA THR A 559 -34.83 -75.68 -36.24
C THR A 559 -33.89 -74.66 -35.62
N SER A 560 -33.39 -74.92 -34.41
CA SER A 560 -32.49 -74.01 -33.70
C SER A 560 -31.12 -74.60 -33.43
N PHE A 561 -30.14 -73.72 -33.25
CA PHE A 561 -28.82 -74.00 -32.72
C PHE A 561 -28.43 -72.88 -31.75
N SER A 562 -28.03 -73.25 -30.54
CA SER A 562 -27.53 -72.33 -29.52
C SER A 562 -26.03 -72.50 -29.28
N ALA A 563 -25.26 -71.45 -29.55
CA ALA A 563 -23.87 -71.29 -29.18
C ALA A 563 -23.78 -70.48 -27.88
N GLY A 564 -23.76 -71.14 -26.74
CA GLY A 564 -23.62 -70.52 -25.42
C GLY A 564 -24.85 -69.78 -24.90
N GLN A 565 -25.90 -69.57 -25.69
CA GLN A 565 -27.13 -68.90 -25.24
C GLN A 565 -28.03 -69.87 -24.48
N ALA A 566 -28.18 -69.66 -23.17
CA ALA A 566 -29.08 -70.44 -22.33
C ALA A 566 -29.50 -69.61 -21.10
N PRO A 567 -30.67 -69.90 -20.50
CA PRO A 567 -31.66 -70.92 -20.89
C PRO A 567 -32.54 -70.51 -22.09
N LEU A 568 -33.00 -71.48 -22.87
CA LEU A 568 -34.07 -71.29 -23.87
C LEU A 568 -35.39 -71.85 -23.34
N LEU A 569 -36.50 -71.15 -23.53
CA LEU A 569 -37.79 -71.51 -22.96
C LEU A 569 -38.73 -72.01 -24.06
N HIS A 570 -39.21 -73.24 -23.95
CA HIS A 570 -40.17 -73.82 -24.89
C HIS A 570 -41.45 -74.24 -24.15
N PHE A 571 -42.49 -73.43 -24.27
CA PHE A 571 -43.80 -73.70 -23.70
C PHE A 571 -44.64 -74.53 -24.67
N HIS A 572 -45.04 -75.72 -24.20
CA HIS A 572 -45.92 -76.65 -24.91
C HIS A 572 -47.37 -76.37 -24.48
N ALA A 573 -48.21 -75.92 -25.41
CA ALA A 573 -49.56 -75.47 -25.09
C ALA A 573 -50.50 -76.62 -24.72
N ASP A 574 -50.30 -77.80 -25.31
CA ASP A 574 -51.07 -79.02 -25.05
C ASP A 574 -50.91 -79.53 -23.61
N GLN A 575 -49.71 -79.41 -23.07
CA GLN A 575 -49.31 -79.91 -21.76
C GLN A 575 -49.27 -78.82 -20.70
N GLN A 576 -49.43 -77.55 -21.10
CA GLN A 576 -49.29 -76.38 -20.22
C GLN A 576 -47.99 -76.43 -19.42
N ARG A 577 -46.89 -76.82 -20.08
CA ARG A 577 -45.57 -76.97 -19.45
C ARG A 577 -44.49 -76.22 -20.22
N THR A 578 -43.53 -75.66 -19.49
CA THR A 578 -42.33 -75.06 -20.08
C THR A 578 -41.15 -76.02 -19.96
N GLU A 579 -40.58 -76.39 -21.09
CA GLU A 579 -39.31 -77.11 -21.21
C GLU A 579 -38.18 -76.08 -21.26
N ILE A 580 -37.19 -76.23 -20.37
CA ILE A 580 -36.00 -75.38 -20.33
C ILE A 580 -34.86 -76.11 -21.05
N LEU A 581 -34.39 -75.54 -22.15
CA LEU A 581 -33.31 -76.10 -22.96
C LEU A 581 -31.99 -75.39 -22.66
N GLN A 582 -30.90 -76.15 -22.68
CA GLN A 582 -29.53 -75.67 -22.52
C GLN A 582 -28.89 -75.40 -23.89
N ALA A 583 -27.76 -74.71 -23.90
CA ALA A 583 -27.01 -74.44 -25.13
C ALA A 583 -26.46 -75.74 -25.76
N ASP A 584 -26.44 -75.79 -27.09
CA ASP A 584 -25.97 -76.96 -27.85
C ASP A 584 -24.43 -77.02 -27.90
N ALA A 585 -23.78 -75.86 -27.90
CA ALA A 585 -22.34 -75.73 -27.97
C ALA A 585 -21.83 -74.51 -27.18
N PRO A 586 -20.50 -74.37 -26.96
CA PRO A 586 -19.93 -73.15 -26.41
C PRO A 586 -20.17 -71.91 -27.30
N PRO A 587 -20.01 -70.69 -26.75
CA PRO A 587 -20.17 -69.44 -27.49
C PRO A 587 -19.30 -69.36 -28.76
N PHE A 588 -19.78 -68.58 -29.74
CA PHE A 588 -19.04 -68.30 -30.96
C PHE A 588 -17.73 -67.57 -30.66
N GLY A 589 -16.67 -67.90 -31.39
CA GLY A 589 -15.35 -67.27 -31.25
C GLY A 589 -14.42 -67.91 -30.21
N ILE A 590 -14.91 -68.84 -29.37
CA ILE A 590 -14.08 -69.52 -28.37
C ILE A 590 -13.30 -70.69 -28.96
N MET A 591 -13.98 -71.57 -29.71
CA MET A 591 -13.39 -72.77 -30.28
C MET A 591 -13.65 -72.81 -31.78
N ARG A 592 -12.61 -72.98 -32.59
CA ARG A 592 -12.74 -72.98 -34.06
C ARG A 592 -13.60 -74.13 -34.59
N ASP A 593 -13.46 -75.32 -33.99
CA ASP A 593 -14.18 -76.52 -34.41
C ASP A 593 -15.40 -76.76 -33.50
N LEU A 594 -16.51 -76.06 -33.77
CA LEU A 594 -17.79 -76.32 -33.10
C LEU A 594 -18.45 -77.58 -33.68
N ALA A 595 -18.79 -78.53 -32.82
CA ALA A 595 -19.67 -79.62 -33.19
C ALA A 595 -21.09 -79.09 -33.39
N VAL A 596 -21.62 -79.19 -34.61
CA VAL A 596 -23.01 -78.86 -34.92
C VAL A 596 -23.79 -80.17 -35.02
N PRO A 597 -24.61 -80.53 -34.02
CA PRO A 597 -25.43 -81.73 -34.10
C PRO A 597 -26.39 -81.62 -35.29
N ALA A 598 -26.69 -82.75 -35.94
CA ALA A 598 -27.78 -82.82 -36.91
C ALA A 598 -29.11 -82.69 -36.16
N HIS A 599 -29.57 -81.46 -35.91
CA HIS A 599 -30.83 -81.23 -35.22
C HIS A 599 -32.00 -81.52 -36.15
N SER A 600 -32.91 -82.39 -35.70
CA SER A 600 -34.19 -82.59 -36.39
C SER A 600 -35.08 -81.35 -36.18
N PRO A 601 -35.83 -80.89 -37.19
CA PRO A 601 -36.80 -79.81 -37.02
C PRO A 601 -37.76 -80.12 -35.87
N ARG A 602 -37.91 -79.17 -34.93
CA ARG A 602 -38.87 -79.29 -33.84
C ARG A 602 -40.25 -78.90 -34.37
N ALA A 603 -41.23 -79.79 -34.26
CA ALA A 603 -42.61 -79.45 -34.59
C ALA A 603 -43.13 -78.42 -33.58
N MET A 604 -43.67 -77.30 -34.08
CA MET A 604 -44.35 -76.28 -33.27
C MET A 604 -45.85 -76.48 -33.43
N HIS A 605 -46.51 -76.98 -32.39
CA HIS A 605 -47.95 -77.19 -32.40
C HIS A 605 -48.69 -75.87 -32.19
N PRO A 606 -49.94 -75.73 -32.67
CA PRO A 606 -50.74 -74.53 -32.44
C PRO A 606 -50.78 -74.14 -30.95
N GLY A 607 -50.38 -72.91 -30.64
CA GLY A 607 -50.27 -72.39 -29.28
C GLY A 607 -48.88 -72.49 -28.65
N ASP A 608 -47.96 -73.31 -29.18
CA ASP A 608 -46.61 -73.45 -28.63
C ASP A 608 -45.83 -72.13 -28.73
N ILE A 609 -45.01 -71.85 -27.71
CA ILE A 609 -44.21 -70.62 -27.61
C ILE A 609 -42.75 -70.97 -27.38
N PHE A 610 -41.87 -70.38 -28.17
CA PHE A 610 -40.42 -70.44 -27.99
C PHE A 610 -39.90 -69.05 -27.64
N ALA A 611 -39.37 -68.88 -26.43
CA ALA A 611 -38.86 -67.61 -25.94
C ALA A 611 -37.37 -67.72 -25.60
N VAL A 612 -36.60 -66.76 -26.08
CA VAL A 612 -35.16 -66.64 -25.82
C VAL A 612 -34.89 -65.25 -25.26
N LEU A 613 -34.17 -65.21 -24.15
CA LEU A 613 -33.89 -64.01 -23.37
C LEU A 613 -32.38 -63.93 -23.15
N SER A 614 -31.79 -62.74 -23.22
CA SER A 614 -30.42 -62.51 -22.76
C SER A 614 -30.32 -62.62 -21.23
N ASP A 615 -29.12 -62.84 -20.73
CA ASP A 615 -28.83 -62.93 -19.30
C ASP A 615 -29.23 -61.66 -18.55
N GLY A 616 -29.06 -60.46 -19.14
CA GLY A 616 -29.48 -59.22 -18.50
C GLY A 616 -30.98 -59.14 -18.17
N VAL A 617 -31.85 -59.96 -18.79
CA VAL A 617 -33.24 -60.13 -18.35
C VAL A 617 -33.31 -60.87 -17.01
N PHE A 618 -32.60 -61.99 -16.88
CA PHE A 618 -32.61 -62.83 -15.68
C PHE A 618 -31.84 -62.19 -14.53
N GLU A 619 -30.71 -61.56 -14.84
CA GLU A 619 -29.77 -60.97 -13.89
C GLU A 619 -30.17 -59.56 -13.46
N THR A 620 -31.22 -58.97 -14.03
CA THR A 620 -31.77 -57.69 -13.57
C THR A 620 -32.04 -57.76 -12.06
N THR A 621 -31.41 -56.89 -11.28
CA THR A 621 -31.53 -56.87 -9.81
C THR A 621 -32.48 -55.80 -9.32
N ASN A 622 -33.22 -56.08 -8.24
CA ASN A 622 -34.00 -55.08 -7.51
C ASN A 622 -33.15 -54.36 -6.43
N ALA A 623 -33.77 -53.44 -5.69
CA ALA A 623 -33.09 -52.66 -4.64
C ALA A 623 -32.51 -53.52 -3.49
N ASP A 624 -33.05 -54.72 -3.27
CA ASP A 624 -32.61 -55.67 -2.26
C ASP A 624 -31.51 -56.63 -2.80
N GLY A 625 -31.11 -56.47 -4.06
CA GLY A 625 -30.09 -57.29 -4.73
C GLY A 625 -30.60 -58.65 -5.23
N GLU A 626 -31.92 -58.88 -5.22
CA GLU A 626 -32.52 -60.09 -5.78
C GLU A 626 -32.62 -60.01 -7.30
N GLN A 627 -32.22 -61.08 -8.00
CA GLN A 627 -32.33 -61.19 -9.46
C GLN A 627 -33.79 -61.47 -9.91
N PHE A 628 -34.15 -60.99 -11.10
CA PHE A 628 -35.46 -61.22 -11.69
C PHE A 628 -35.75 -62.71 -11.85
N GLY A 629 -34.73 -63.47 -12.29
CA GLY A 629 -34.75 -64.92 -12.31
C GLY A 629 -35.55 -65.53 -13.47
N ILE A 630 -35.34 -66.83 -13.67
CA ILE A 630 -35.95 -67.59 -14.76
C ILE A 630 -37.45 -67.82 -14.48
N GLU A 631 -37.80 -68.05 -13.22
CA GLU A 631 -39.14 -68.37 -12.77
C GLU A 631 -40.14 -67.27 -13.14
N ARG A 632 -39.78 -66.00 -12.87
CA ARG A 632 -40.64 -64.86 -13.21
C ARG A 632 -40.81 -64.68 -14.72
N ALA A 633 -39.76 -64.93 -15.49
CA ALA A 633 -39.84 -64.87 -16.95
C ALA A 633 -40.77 -65.96 -17.51
N VAL A 634 -40.66 -67.19 -16.99
CA VAL A 634 -41.56 -68.29 -17.33
C VAL A 634 -42.99 -67.98 -16.94
N ASP A 635 -43.24 -67.46 -15.74
CA ASP A 635 -44.58 -67.11 -15.26
C ASP A 635 -45.25 -66.08 -16.19
N ILE A 636 -44.50 -65.11 -16.72
CA ILE A 636 -45.04 -64.12 -17.65
C ILE A 636 -45.50 -64.77 -18.95
N ILE A 637 -44.69 -65.68 -19.51
CA ILE A 637 -45.03 -66.41 -20.74
C ILE A 637 -46.26 -67.29 -20.50
N VAL A 638 -46.28 -68.08 -19.42
CA VAL A 638 -47.38 -68.99 -19.10
C VAL A 638 -48.68 -68.21 -18.85
N ASN A 639 -48.65 -67.14 -18.07
CA ASN A 639 -49.86 -66.37 -17.74
C ASN A 639 -50.46 -65.60 -18.93
N HIS A 640 -49.68 -65.40 -20.01
CA HIS A 640 -50.12 -64.66 -21.19
C HIS A 640 -50.08 -65.49 -22.48
N HIS A 641 -49.96 -66.82 -22.38
CA HIS A 641 -49.76 -67.70 -23.52
C HIS A 641 -50.92 -67.65 -24.55
N GLU A 642 -52.14 -67.30 -24.13
CA GLU A 642 -53.29 -67.11 -25.02
C GLU A 642 -53.17 -65.85 -25.90
N GLY A 643 -52.40 -64.84 -25.47
CA GLY A 643 -52.21 -63.57 -26.19
C GLY A 643 -51.17 -63.61 -27.30
N THR A 644 -50.85 -62.46 -27.89
CA THR A 644 -49.81 -62.33 -28.93
C THR A 644 -48.40 -62.36 -28.34
N ALA A 645 -47.40 -62.70 -29.16
CA ALA A 645 -45.98 -62.55 -28.85
C ALA A 645 -45.68 -61.12 -28.37
N GLY A 646 -46.28 -60.11 -29.01
CA GLY A 646 -46.10 -58.72 -28.59
C GLY A 646 -46.76 -58.35 -27.27
N LEU A 647 -47.85 -59.00 -26.88
CA LEU A 647 -48.38 -58.85 -25.53
C LEU A 647 -47.39 -59.41 -24.50
N MET A 648 -46.80 -60.58 -24.75
CA MET A 648 -45.82 -61.20 -23.86
C MET A 648 -44.55 -60.34 -23.72
N VAL A 649 -44.01 -59.82 -24.83
CA VAL A 649 -42.89 -58.87 -24.83
C VAL A 649 -43.24 -57.63 -24.00
N THR A 650 -44.42 -57.05 -24.22
CA THR A 650 -44.88 -55.87 -23.47
C THR A 650 -44.96 -56.14 -21.97
N ARG A 651 -45.49 -57.31 -21.58
CA ARG A 651 -45.60 -57.72 -20.18
C ARG A 651 -44.26 -57.99 -19.52
N LEU A 652 -43.34 -58.60 -20.25
CA LEU A 652 -41.97 -58.81 -19.79
C LEU A 652 -41.26 -57.48 -19.51
N ARG A 653 -41.35 -56.53 -20.45
CA ARG A 653 -40.77 -55.19 -20.27
C ARG A 653 -41.37 -54.43 -19.08
N GLN A 654 -42.69 -54.50 -18.92
CA GLN A 654 -43.37 -53.90 -17.77
C GLN A 654 -42.92 -54.52 -16.45
N ALA A 655 -42.79 -55.85 -16.39
CA ALA A 655 -42.34 -56.55 -15.20
C ALA A 655 -40.89 -56.18 -14.83
N LEU A 656 -39.98 -56.10 -15.81
CA LEU A 656 -38.60 -55.67 -15.60
C LEU A 656 -38.53 -54.23 -15.07
N ALA A 657 -39.32 -53.31 -15.64
CA ALA A 657 -39.37 -51.92 -15.18
C ALA A 657 -39.94 -51.77 -13.76
N GLN A 658 -40.92 -52.60 -13.39
CA GLN A 658 -41.52 -52.62 -12.06
C GLN A 658 -40.60 -53.29 -11.02
N PHE A 659 -39.84 -54.29 -11.42
CA PHE A 659 -38.93 -55.03 -10.54
C PHE A 659 -37.72 -54.19 -10.12
N SER A 660 -37.23 -53.31 -11.00
CA SER A 660 -36.08 -52.44 -10.73
C SER A 660 -36.38 -50.96 -11.05
N PRO A 661 -37.23 -50.29 -10.25
CA PRO A 661 -37.68 -48.93 -10.54
C PRO A 661 -36.56 -47.90 -10.33
N GLY A 662 -36.19 -47.18 -11.38
CA GLY A 662 -35.24 -46.06 -11.31
C GLY A 662 -33.76 -46.45 -11.17
N VAL A 663 -33.44 -47.74 -11.26
CA VAL A 663 -32.06 -48.24 -11.28
C VAL A 663 -31.63 -48.43 -12.74
N LYS A 664 -30.46 -47.88 -13.10
CA LYS A 664 -29.85 -48.10 -14.43
C LYS A 664 -29.52 -49.59 -14.57
N SER A 665 -29.88 -50.21 -15.70
CA SER A 665 -29.51 -51.60 -15.95
C SER A 665 -27.99 -51.76 -15.90
N LEU A 666 -27.52 -52.87 -15.34
CA LEU A 666 -26.11 -53.24 -15.34
C LEU A 666 -25.70 -53.95 -16.63
N ASP A 667 -26.68 -54.57 -17.31
CA ASP A 667 -26.48 -55.29 -18.57
C ASP A 667 -27.63 -55.07 -19.55
N ASP A 668 -27.41 -55.37 -20.82
CA ASP A 668 -28.40 -55.24 -21.88
C ASP A 668 -29.51 -56.28 -21.74
N ARG A 669 -30.72 -55.94 -22.20
CA ARG A 669 -31.89 -56.82 -22.07
C ARG A 669 -32.53 -57.03 -23.42
N THR A 670 -32.45 -58.26 -23.91
CA THR A 670 -32.96 -58.62 -25.23
C THR A 670 -33.82 -59.87 -25.13
N ALA A 671 -34.92 -59.88 -25.88
CA ALA A 671 -35.83 -61.01 -25.94
C ALA A 671 -36.35 -61.22 -27.35
N ILE A 672 -36.57 -62.48 -27.71
CA ILE A 672 -37.32 -62.89 -28.89
C ILE A 672 -38.33 -63.94 -28.46
N ILE A 673 -39.60 -63.74 -28.81
CA ILE A 673 -40.71 -64.65 -28.54
C ILE A 673 -41.34 -65.05 -29.86
N VAL A 674 -41.42 -66.36 -30.11
CA VAL A 674 -42.04 -66.97 -31.29
C VAL A 674 -43.22 -67.80 -30.83
N LYS A 675 -44.42 -67.50 -31.33
CA LYS A 675 -45.65 -68.25 -31.05
C LYS A 675 -46.18 -68.88 -32.33
N ARG A 676 -46.59 -70.15 -32.27
CA ARG A 676 -47.39 -70.77 -33.33
C ARG A 676 -48.85 -70.36 -33.15
N GLU A 677 -49.44 -69.70 -34.13
CA GLU A 677 -50.83 -69.26 -34.05
C GLU A 677 -51.80 -70.45 -34.10
N GLN A 678 -52.97 -70.27 -33.49
CA GLN A 678 -54.08 -71.20 -33.64
C GLN A 678 -54.75 -70.94 -35.00
N PRO A 679 -55.04 -72.00 -35.79
CA PRO A 679 -55.63 -71.86 -37.12
C PRO A 679 -57.05 -71.27 -37.12
#